data_AF-A0A1M5PJI1-F1
#
_entry.id   AF-A0A1M5PJI1-F1
#
_cell.length_a   1.000
_cell.length_b   1.000
_cell.length_c   1.000
_cell.angle_alpha   90.00
_cell.angle_beta   90.00
_cell.angle_gamma   90.00
#
_symmetry.space_group_name_H-M   'P 1'
#
loop_
_entity.id
_entity.type
_entity.pdbx_description
1 polymer ?
#
loop_
_entity_poly.entity_id
_entity_poly.type
_entity_poly.pdbx_seq_one_letter_code
_entity_poly.pdbx_strand_id
1 'polypeptide(L)'
;MKTKQELKQFFENGDIPNQEQFWEWQDSYWHKDEKIPSEKLNYDFSQKADANASNISPQNAQLWKDKIETQTSIQNPQLNGNILTIFYTGENGVQQSKNVDLSGLVTNDISIRDAVYDASQNIITITQSDGSSFAINLSEFSIIPTTNVDGSVSLVQEGVEKVKIHKVGISGSYNDLSDKPVFAGNDTLQSVIDRDNSSTKPIVFNIDQGRAGELGFNKNTYSHYWGNINTAHTGVYGLGIGYNTLSKLTTGSNNVALGSYALTEVTTGRWNTATGISSGAKLTTGNFNAFYGTQAGIETTTGTGNTYIGDEAGNKNVTGTNNTALGIGAAYALTNGTQNTFIGAFSGTNHGKVTGSGAWGYNTFIGYNAASTTHAMGVWGDNNVVIGCNAPLGGSTSNKLVIDSYTTPQRHDFITPFIHGDFAARTLSFDAVVTARRTPLADNTYSRVAVMNSNNTIGYKNLSDFQNYLPISGTEINKPVSGHIQFESGDGPEYETLLYKTNAIDEVQNQVGFFPNGVVITSSDLNYAQTSKIDVSKKDGVLAEAFGARMTLNDSGASLRYYSSSSQAKGIIVSNLDDEPVLVEHQAANPRGLSSNTYFGNNAQKNDYIQKQYADKQHSYTRDEELTGGTWINGKPVYKKTLYLDQIPRTGEIDLRSEFPGLETIISNEMFTEWYALDTAFAGNQWRSKIYITVERDKATIEFLDQPDYDYSVINSFTLTLEYTKK
;
A
#
# COMPACT_ATOMS: atom_id res chain seq x y z
N MET A 1 -54.39 -21.90 -23.80
CA MET A 1 -54.90 -20.97 -24.84
C MET A 1 -56.29 -20.47 -24.45
N LYS A 2 -56.38 -19.27 -23.87
CA LYS A 2 -57.65 -18.58 -23.62
C LYS A 2 -58.15 -17.95 -24.91
N THR A 3 -59.46 -18.00 -25.14
CA THR A 3 -60.10 -17.49 -26.35
C THR A 3 -60.20 -15.96 -26.36
N LYS A 4 -60.37 -15.35 -27.54
CA LYS A 4 -60.48 -13.88 -27.71
C LYS A 4 -61.61 -13.25 -26.86
N GLN A 5 -62.67 -14.01 -26.56
CA GLN A 5 -63.78 -13.55 -25.72
C GLN A 5 -63.40 -13.49 -24.23
N GLU A 6 -62.57 -14.40 -23.75
CA GLU A 6 -62.13 -14.43 -22.34
C GLU A 6 -61.14 -13.30 -22.04
N LEU A 7 -60.24 -12.96 -22.97
CA LEU A 7 -59.31 -11.82 -22.85
C LEU A 7 -60.04 -10.47 -22.84
N LYS A 8 -61.13 -10.34 -23.60
CA LYS A 8 -61.95 -9.13 -23.60
C LYS A 8 -62.58 -8.86 -22.23
N GLN A 9 -62.97 -9.90 -21.51
CA GLN A 9 -63.52 -9.78 -20.16
C GLN A 9 -62.49 -9.31 -19.12
N PHE A 10 -61.19 -9.62 -19.29
CA PHE A 10 -60.14 -9.11 -18.38
C PHE A 10 -60.02 -7.58 -18.46
N PHE A 11 -60.04 -7.03 -19.67
CA PHE A 11 -59.98 -5.57 -19.87
C PHE A 11 -61.29 -4.85 -19.50
N GLU A 12 -62.44 -5.49 -19.73
CA GLU A 12 -63.74 -4.94 -19.31
C GLU A 12 -63.91 -4.91 -17.78
N ASN A 13 -63.23 -5.81 -17.05
CA ASN A 13 -63.27 -5.88 -15.57
C ASN A 13 -62.13 -5.13 -14.87
N GLY A 14 -61.15 -4.58 -15.60
CA GLY A 14 -60.04 -3.79 -15.04
C GLY A 14 -58.85 -4.59 -14.50
N ASP A 15 -58.77 -5.89 -14.80
CA ASP A 15 -57.69 -6.77 -14.35
C ASP A 15 -56.48 -6.72 -15.32
N ILE A 16 -55.26 -6.72 -14.78
CA ILE A 16 -54.01 -6.71 -15.58
C ILE A 16 -53.48 -8.16 -15.72
N PRO A 17 -53.35 -8.71 -16.94
CA PRO A 17 -52.82 -10.05 -17.13
C PRO A 17 -51.34 -10.14 -16.76
N ASN A 18 -50.93 -11.28 -16.20
CA ASN A 18 -49.53 -11.48 -15.80
C ASN A 18 -48.62 -11.81 -17.01
N GLN A 19 -47.31 -11.77 -16.78
CA GLN A 19 -46.32 -11.83 -17.86
C GLN A 19 -46.40 -13.13 -18.70
N GLU A 20 -46.65 -14.29 -18.10
CA GLU A 20 -46.86 -15.54 -18.85
C GLU A 20 -48.10 -15.49 -19.75
N GLN A 21 -49.20 -14.92 -19.26
CA GLN A 21 -50.45 -14.80 -20.02
C GLN A 21 -50.35 -13.80 -21.18
N PHE A 22 -49.52 -12.77 -21.03
CA PHE A 22 -49.22 -11.82 -22.10
C PHE A 22 -48.37 -12.47 -23.20
N TRP A 23 -47.41 -13.32 -22.83
CA TRP A 23 -46.52 -13.98 -23.76
C TRP A 23 -47.24 -15.08 -24.57
N GLU A 24 -48.16 -15.85 -23.95
CA GLU A 24 -49.02 -16.81 -24.67
C GLU A 24 -49.94 -16.13 -25.70
N TRP A 25 -50.42 -14.91 -25.42
CA TRP A 25 -51.23 -14.15 -26.37
C TRP A 25 -50.41 -13.68 -27.56
N GLN A 26 -49.19 -13.18 -27.32
CA GLN A 26 -48.29 -12.68 -28.36
C GLN A 26 -47.90 -13.80 -29.34
N ASP A 27 -47.66 -15.01 -28.83
CA ASP A 27 -47.35 -16.19 -29.65
C ASP A 27 -48.56 -16.67 -30.48
N SER A 28 -49.80 -16.50 -29.99
CA SER A 28 -51.01 -16.85 -30.76
C SER A 28 -51.29 -15.89 -31.93
N TYR A 29 -50.85 -14.64 -31.81
CA TYR A 29 -51.03 -13.61 -32.85
C TYR A 29 -50.07 -13.80 -34.03
N TRP A 30 -48.98 -14.56 -33.83
CA TRP A 30 -47.93 -14.77 -34.83
C TRP A 30 -48.02 -16.11 -35.58
N HIS A 31 -49.03 -16.93 -35.27
CA HIS A 31 -49.26 -18.20 -35.96
C HIS A 31 -50.71 -18.39 -36.41
N LYS A 32 -51.15 -17.63 -37.43
CA LYS A 32 -52.28 -18.03 -38.29
C LYS A 32 -52.11 -17.57 -39.74
N ASP A 33 -51.22 -18.26 -40.46
CA ASP A 33 -51.47 -18.58 -41.87
C ASP A 33 -52.31 -19.87 -41.92
N GLU A 34 -53.63 -19.75 -41.72
CA GLU A 34 -54.56 -20.83 -42.06
C GLU A 34 -55.24 -20.49 -43.39
N LYS A 35 -54.67 -21.02 -44.49
CA LYS A 35 -55.41 -21.15 -45.76
C LYS A 35 -56.59 -22.10 -45.54
N ILE A 36 -57.82 -21.58 -45.68
CA ILE A 36 -59.03 -22.42 -45.73
C ILE A 36 -59.08 -23.07 -47.12
N PRO A 37 -59.10 -24.42 -47.23
CA PRO A 37 -59.32 -25.08 -48.52
C PRO A 37 -60.77 -24.88 -48.98
N SER A 38 -60.95 -24.51 -50.25
CA SER A 38 -62.23 -24.20 -50.91
C SER A 38 -63.23 -25.37 -50.98
N GLU A 39 -62.85 -26.56 -50.53
CA GLU A 39 -63.66 -27.79 -50.63
C GLU A 39 -64.69 -27.98 -49.49
N LYS A 40 -64.86 -27.01 -48.58
CA LYS A 40 -65.82 -27.10 -47.45
C LYS A 40 -66.92 -26.05 -47.40
N LEU A 41 -67.18 -25.31 -48.47
CA LEU A 41 -68.34 -24.40 -48.56
C LEU A 41 -69.46 -25.05 -49.39
N ASN A 42 -70.49 -25.56 -48.71
CA ASN A 42 -71.72 -26.05 -49.34
C ASN A 42 -72.89 -25.16 -48.89
N TYR A 43 -73.48 -24.40 -49.82
CA TYR A 43 -74.69 -23.60 -49.56
C TYR A 43 -75.64 -23.65 -50.75
N ASP A 44 -76.90 -24.00 -50.47
CA ASP A 44 -78.01 -24.21 -51.41
C ASP A 44 -78.96 -23.00 -51.41
N PHE A 45 -79.25 -22.44 -52.59
CA PHE A 45 -80.09 -21.25 -52.79
C PHE A 45 -81.54 -21.57 -53.22
N SER A 46 -81.98 -22.82 -53.14
CA SER A 46 -83.29 -23.24 -53.69
C SER A 46 -84.52 -22.95 -52.83
N GLN A 47 -84.42 -22.22 -51.71
CA GLN A 47 -85.58 -21.90 -50.87
C GLN A 47 -85.89 -20.41 -50.79
N LYS A 48 -86.68 -19.93 -51.77
CA LYS A 48 -87.86 -19.08 -51.57
C LYS A 48 -88.57 -18.82 -52.91
N ALA A 49 -89.53 -19.68 -53.23
CA ALA A 49 -90.56 -19.41 -54.21
C ALA A 49 -91.92 -19.77 -53.60
N ASP A 50 -92.77 -18.77 -53.42
CA ASP A 50 -94.23 -18.88 -53.18
C ASP A 50 -94.80 -17.44 -53.18
N ALA A 51 -95.98 -17.09 -53.64
CA ALA A 51 -96.88 -17.51 -54.71
C ALA A 51 -97.95 -16.41 -54.80
N ASN A 52 -98.66 -16.37 -55.94
CA ASN A 52 -99.96 -15.71 -56.17
C ASN A 52 -100.01 -14.17 -56.32
N ALA A 53 -100.32 -13.74 -57.54
CA ALA A 53 -101.17 -12.57 -57.79
C ALA A 53 -101.83 -12.62 -59.17
N SER A 54 -102.83 -13.48 -59.34
CA SER A 54 -103.87 -13.32 -60.36
C SER A 54 -104.92 -12.35 -59.83
N ASN A 55 -104.78 -11.05 -60.14
CA ASN A 55 -105.81 -9.99 -60.28
C ASN A 55 -105.16 -8.60 -60.07
N ILE A 56 -105.66 -7.57 -60.81
CA ILE A 56 -105.33 -6.11 -60.81
C ILE A 56 -104.46 -5.70 -62.03
N SER A 57 -104.79 -4.75 -62.91
CA SER A 57 -105.96 -3.97 -63.38
C SER A 57 -105.44 -3.25 -64.67
N PRO A 58 -106.25 -2.60 -65.51
CA PRO A 58 -105.76 -1.90 -66.71
C PRO A 58 -104.72 -0.79 -66.46
N GLN A 59 -104.64 -0.24 -65.24
CA GLN A 59 -103.57 0.69 -64.84
C GLN A 59 -102.22 -0.02 -64.59
N ASN A 60 -102.23 -1.30 -64.20
CA ASN A 60 -101.01 -2.11 -64.16
C ASN A 60 -100.57 -2.53 -65.57
N ALA A 61 -101.49 -2.68 -66.53
CA ALA A 61 -101.12 -2.90 -67.93
C ALA A 61 -100.45 -1.66 -68.55
N GLN A 62 -100.81 -0.45 -68.11
CA GLN A 62 -100.14 0.79 -68.53
C GLN A 62 -98.78 0.98 -67.84
N LEU A 63 -98.62 0.58 -66.56
CA LEU A 63 -97.29 0.47 -65.93
C LEU A 63 -96.39 -0.60 -66.59
N TRP A 64 -96.99 -1.63 -67.19
CA TRP A 64 -96.26 -2.63 -67.99
C TRP A 64 -95.94 -2.13 -69.41
N LYS A 65 -96.78 -1.27 -70.00
CA LYS A 65 -96.49 -0.59 -71.27
C LYS A 65 -95.41 0.48 -71.12
N ASP A 66 -95.43 1.24 -70.02
CA ASP A 66 -94.41 2.22 -69.67
C ASP A 66 -93.11 1.55 -69.17
N LYS A 67 -93.15 0.27 -68.76
CA LYS A 67 -91.94 -0.56 -68.56
C LYS A 67 -91.34 -1.11 -69.86
N ILE A 68 -92.13 -1.21 -70.94
CA ILE A 68 -91.70 -1.74 -72.25
C ILE A 68 -91.16 -0.62 -73.16
N GLU A 69 -91.42 0.65 -72.84
CA GLU A 69 -90.76 1.80 -73.47
C GLU A 69 -89.83 2.54 -72.49
N THR A 70 -88.87 1.83 -71.89
CA THR A 70 -87.76 2.47 -71.18
C THR A 70 -86.48 2.40 -72.01
N GLN A 71 -85.99 3.58 -72.35
CA GLN A 71 -84.65 3.83 -72.88
C GLN A 71 -83.63 2.90 -72.21
N THR A 72 -82.82 2.22 -73.01
CA THR A 72 -81.60 1.53 -72.55
C THR A 72 -80.72 2.54 -71.85
N SER A 73 -80.86 2.67 -70.54
CA SER A 73 -79.95 3.49 -69.75
C SER A 73 -78.68 2.68 -69.52
N ILE A 74 -77.58 3.18 -70.07
CA ILE A 74 -76.23 2.69 -69.77
C ILE A 74 -75.89 3.26 -68.39
N GLN A 75 -75.61 2.37 -67.45
CA GLN A 75 -75.09 2.77 -66.14
C GLN A 75 -73.58 2.92 -66.19
N ASN A 76 -73.01 3.56 -65.17
CA ASN A 76 -71.57 3.83 -65.09
C ASN A 76 -70.78 2.53 -65.38
N PRO A 77 -69.97 2.50 -66.45
CA PRO A 77 -69.18 1.33 -66.80
C PRO A 77 -68.13 1.08 -65.72
N GLN A 78 -67.83 -0.19 -65.46
CA GLN A 78 -66.78 -0.58 -64.52
C GLN A 78 -65.61 -1.20 -65.27
N LEU A 79 -64.40 -0.84 -64.86
CA LEU A 79 -63.18 -1.31 -65.49
C LEU A 79 -62.34 -2.04 -64.44
N ASN A 80 -62.06 -3.30 -64.71
CA ASN A 80 -61.29 -4.16 -63.81
C ASN A 80 -60.13 -4.77 -64.60
N GLY A 81 -58.93 -4.20 -64.42
CA GLY A 81 -57.79 -4.46 -65.29
C GLY A 81 -58.05 -4.01 -66.72
N ASN A 82 -57.88 -4.91 -67.69
CA ASN A 82 -58.07 -4.64 -69.12
C ASN A 82 -59.51 -4.89 -69.61
N ILE A 83 -60.42 -5.33 -68.74
CA ILE A 83 -61.80 -5.67 -69.12
C ILE A 83 -62.76 -4.54 -68.73
N LEU A 84 -63.34 -3.90 -69.73
CA LEU A 84 -64.42 -2.94 -69.56
C LEU A 84 -65.76 -3.68 -69.50
N THR A 85 -66.46 -3.55 -68.37
CA THR A 85 -67.80 -4.08 -68.15
C THR A 85 -68.82 -2.96 -68.28
N ILE A 86 -69.66 -3.03 -69.31
CA ILE A 86 -70.75 -2.08 -69.53
C ILE A 86 -72.04 -2.69 -69.00
N PHE A 87 -72.67 -2.02 -68.04
CA PHE A 87 -73.98 -2.41 -67.51
C PHE A 87 -75.08 -1.66 -68.23
N TYR A 88 -76.03 -2.38 -68.80
CA TYR A 88 -77.19 -1.81 -69.47
C TYR A 88 -78.46 -2.53 -69.02
N THR A 89 -79.57 -1.80 -69.02
CA THR A 89 -80.87 -2.41 -68.76
C THR A 89 -81.47 -2.86 -70.09
N GLY A 90 -81.68 -4.16 -70.28
CA GLY A 90 -82.32 -4.69 -71.49
C GLY A 90 -83.80 -4.33 -71.56
N GLU A 91 -84.44 -4.52 -72.73
CA GLU A 91 -85.86 -4.20 -72.97
C GLU A 91 -86.85 -4.89 -72.00
N ASN A 92 -86.40 -5.93 -71.31
CA ASN A 92 -87.14 -6.67 -70.28
C ASN A 92 -86.94 -6.12 -68.85
N GLY A 93 -86.28 -4.96 -68.70
CA GLY A 93 -86.01 -4.33 -67.41
C GLY A 93 -84.95 -5.06 -66.55
N VAL A 94 -84.27 -6.06 -67.12
CA VAL A 94 -83.23 -6.83 -66.45
C VAL A 94 -81.87 -6.20 -66.72
N GLN A 95 -81.10 -5.97 -65.66
CA GLN A 95 -79.74 -5.47 -65.77
C GLN A 95 -78.84 -6.57 -66.37
N GLN A 96 -78.22 -6.27 -67.51
CA GLN A 96 -77.27 -7.13 -68.19
C GLN A 96 -75.89 -6.45 -68.23
N SER A 97 -74.83 -7.25 -68.34
CA SER A 97 -73.47 -6.75 -68.50
C SER A 97 -72.81 -7.34 -69.74
N LYS A 98 -71.99 -6.54 -70.41
CA LYS A 98 -71.15 -7.00 -71.52
C LYS A 98 -69.70 -6.61 -71.27
N ASN A 99 -68.81 -7.59 -71.41
CA ASN A 99 -67.39 -7.43 -71.16
C ASN A 99 -66.66 -7.24 -72.50
N VAL A 100 -65.77 -6.24 -72.56
CA VAL A 100 -64.91 -5.97 -73.70
C VAL A 100 -63.46 -6.00 -73.20
N ASP A 101 -62.64 -6.88 -73.79
CA ASP A 101 -61.21 -6.93 -73.51
C ASP A 101 -60.48 -5.86 -74.34
N LEU A 102 -59.78 -4.96 -73.65
CA LEU A 102 -59.05 -3.85 -74.24
C LEU A 102 -57.54 -4.11 -74.34
N SER A 103 -57.08 -5.33 -74.03
CA SER A 103 -55.66 -5.72 -74.05
C SER A 103 -54.94 -5.49 -75.38
N GLY A 104 -55.66 -5.50 -76.51
CA GLY A 104 -55.11 -5.25 -77.84
C GLY A 104 -54.92 -3.78 -78.23
N LEU A 105 -55.43 -2.82 -77.43
CA LEU A 105 -55.40 -1.39 -77.75
C LEU A 105 -54.17 -0.65 -77.17
N VAL A 106 -53.48 -1.22 -76.18
CA VAL A 106 -52.28 -0.63 -75.56
C VAL A 106 -51.39 -1.73 -74.96
N THR A 107 -50.06 -1.56 -75.01
CA THR A 107 -49.09 -2.66 -74.82
C THR A 107 -48.50 -2.83 -73.40
N ASN A 108 -49.00 -2.15 -72.36
CA ASN A 108 -48.47 -2.28 -70.98
C ASN A 108 -49.61 -2.38 -69.94
N ASP A 109 -49.38 -3.06 -68.80
CA ASP A 109 -50.32 -3.23 -67.67
C ASP A 109 -50.88 -1.87 -67.20
N ILE A 110 -52.16 -1.59 -67.47
CA ILE A 110 -52.78 -0.31 -67.11
C ILE A 110 -53.57 -0.45 -65.80
N SER A 111 -53.21 0.37 -64.80
CA SER A 111 -54.07 0.65 -63.64
C SER A 111 -55.01 1.80 -63.98
N ILE A 112 -56.18 1.50 -64.53
CA ILE A 112 -57.16 2.52 -64.92
C ILE A 112 -58.03 2.88 -63.73
N ARG A 113 -58.15 4.18 -63.41
CA ARG A 113 -58.83 4.59 -62.16
C ARG A 113 -60.32 4.84 -62.32
N ASP A 114 -60.78 5.40 -63.45
CA ASP A 114 -62.20 5.76 -63.60
C ASP A 114 -62.68 5.68 -65.06
N ALA A 115 -63.81 5.01 -65.29
CA ALA A 115 -64.55 5.05 -66.54
C ALA A 115 -65.87 5.81 -66.30
N VAL A 116 -66.05 6.93 -67.01
CA VAL A 116 -67.20 7.82 -66.82
C VAL A 116 -68.02 7.86 -68.10
N TYR A 117 -69.33 7.62 -67.98
CA TYR A 117 -70.26 7.72 -69.09
C TYR A 117 -70.92 9.10 -69.13
N ASP A 118 -70.82 9.78 -70.27
CA ASP A 118 -71.56 11.01 -70.54
C ASP A 118 -72.81 10.69 -71.37
N ALA A 119 -73.96 10.69 -70.70
CA ALA A 119 -75.25 10.39 -71.31
C ALA A 119 -75.73 11.43 -72.34
N SER A 120 -75.19 12.66 -72.31
CA SER A 120 -75.59 13.72 -73.24
C SER A 120 -74.89 13.61 -74.60
N GLN A 121 -73.70 13.00 -74.63
CA GLN A 121 -72.86 12.82 -75.81
C GLN A 121 -72.77 11.33 -76.25
N ASN A 122 -73.28 10.41 -75.43
CA ASN A 122 -73.21 8.97 -75.62
C ASN A 122 -71.76 8.44 -75.76
N ILE A 123 -70.87 8.96 -74.90
CA ILE A 123 -69.42 8.66 -74.90
C ILE A 123 -69.00 8.09 -73.54
N ILE A 124 -68.16 7.05 -73.55
CA ILE A 124 -67.42 6.59 -72.36
C ILE A 124 -66.02 7.17 -72.42
N THR A 125 -65.65 7.95 -71.41
CA THR A 125 -64.28 8.45 -71.24
C THR A 125 -63.56 7.60 -70.20
N ILE A 126 -62.38 7.11 -70.57
CA ILE A 126 -61.54 6.32 -69.69
C ILE A 126 -60.29 7.12 -69.35
N THR A 127 -60.09 7.39 -68.06
CA THR A 127 -58.95 8.17 -67.57
C THR A 127 -57.91 7.25 -66.94
N GLN A 128 -56.71 7.28 -67.50
CA GLN A 128 -55.58 6.48 -67.03
C GLN A 128 -54.93 7.10 -65.79
N SER A 129 -54.15 6.31 -65.06
CA SER A 129 -53.46 6.75 -63.83
C SER A 129 -52.45 7.88 -64.04
N ASP A 130 -52.03 8.15 -65.28
CA ASP A 130 -51.14 9.26 -65.64
C ASP A 130 -51.87 10.56 -66.02
N GLY A 131 -53.22 10.55 -66.00
CA GLY A 131 -54.07 11.70 -66.33
C GLY A 131 -54.44 11.81 -67.82
N SER A 132 -53.94 10.92 -68.69
CA SER A 132 -54.38 10.86 -70.09
C SER A 132 -55.76 10.20 -70.21
N SER A 133 -56.55 10.60 -71.20
CA SER A 133 -57.89 10.03 -71.42
C SER A 133 -58.15 9.75 -72.90
N PHE A 134 -58.94 8.70 -73.14
CA PHE A 134 -59.48 8.40 -74.47
C PHE A 134 -60.99 8.12 -74.39
N ALA A 135 -61.69 8.46 -75.46
CA ALA A 135 -63.14 8.46 -75.54
C ALA A 135 -63.65 7.39 -76.52
N ILE A 136 -64.65 6.62 -76.10
CA ILE A 136 -65.36 5.62 -76.92
C ILE A 136 -66.76 6.17 -77.19
N ASN A 137 -67.07 6.51 -78.46
CA ASN A 137 -68.40 6.99 -78.86
C ASN A 137 -69.32 5.81 -79.18
N LEU A 138 -70.44 5.71 -78.48
CA LEU A 138 -71.39 4.59 -78.57
C LEU A 138 -72.50 4.81 -79.62
N SER A 139 -72.56 6.00 -80.22
CA SER A 139 -73.59 6.38 -81.21
C SER A 139 -73.47 5.65 -82.55
N GLU A 140 -72.33 5.01 -82.82
CA GLU A 140 -72.03 4.35 -84.11
C GLU A 140 -71.95 2.82 -84.01
N PHE A 141 -72.35 2.21 -82.88
CA PHE A 141 -72.15 0.78 -82.63
C PHE A 141 -73.47 -0.02 -82.60
N SER A 142 -73.68 -0.84 -83.64
CA SER A 142 -74.55 -2.02 -83.56
C SER A 142 -73.88 -3.18 -84.31
N ILE A 143 -72.84 -3.81 -83.72
CA ILE A 143 -72.08 -4.88 -84.40
C ILE A 143 -71.57 -5.96 -83.44
N ILE A 144 -71.63 -7.22 -83.89
CA ILE A 144 -71.04 -8.42 -83.28
C ILE A 144 -69.54 -8.51 -83.69
N PRO A 145 -68.59 -8.59 -82.74
CA PRO A 145 -67.16 -8.72 -83.07
C PRO A 145 -66.83 -10.12 -83.59
N THR A 146 -66.02 -10.22 -84.65
CA THR A 146 -65.41 -11.48 -85.07
C THR A 146 -63.89 -11.31 -85.12
N THR A 147 -63.17 -12.18 -84.42
CA THR A 147 -61.70 -12.18 -84.36
C THR A 147 -61.15 -12.92 -85.56
N ASN A 148 -60.29 -12.26 -86.34
CA ASN A 148 -59.60 -12.91 -87.45
C ASN A 148 -58.43 -13.75 -86.93
N VAL A 149 -57.98 -14.69 -87.76
CA VAL A 149 -56.95 -15.69 -87.42
C VAL A 149 -55.57 -15.06 -87.16
N ASP A 150 -55.39 -13.78 -87.52
CA ASP A 150 -54.18 -12.99 -87.28
C ASP A 150 -54.23 -12.14 -85.98
N GLY A 151 -55.31 -12.26 -85.20
CA GLY A 151 -55.50 -11.52 -83.95
C GLY A 151 -56.06 -10.10 -84.10
N SER A 152 -56.43 -9.67 -85.31
CA SER A 152 -57.18 -8.43 -85.53
C SER A 152 -58.69 -8.61 -85.33
N VAL A 153 -59.40 -7.56 -84.90
CA VAL A 153 -60.87 -7.57 -84.76
C VAL A 153 -61.49 -6.72 -85.88
N SER A 154 -62.25 -7.36 -86.76
CA SER A 154 -63.07 -6.67 -87.77
C SER A 154 -64.54 -6.61 -87.32
N LEU A 155 -65.14 -5.43 -87.42
CA LEU A 155 -66.56 -5.20 -87.13
C LEU A 155 -67.33 -5.19 -88.47
N VAL A 156 -68.26 -6.14 -88.67
CA VAL A 156 -69.00 -6.29 -89.93
C VAL A 156 -70.51 -6.12 -89.74
N GLN A 157 -71.14 -5.24 -90.53
CA GLN A 157 -72.58 -5.27 -90.85
C GLN A 157 -72.73 -5.21 -92.38
N GLU A 158 -73.50 -6.16 -92.94
CA GLU A 158 -73.82 -6.32 -94.38
C GLU A 158 -72.71 -5.96 -95.38
N GLY A 159 -71.72 -6.84 -95.49
CA GLY A 159 -71.04 -7.11 -96.76
C GLY A 159 -70.05 -6.08 -97.30
N VAL A 160 -69.67 -5.01 -96.58
CA VAL A 160 -68.59 -4.10 -97.01
C VAL A 160 -67.72 -3.60 -95.83
N GLU A 161 -66.40 -3.81 -95.89
CA GLU A 161 -65.40 -3.26 -94.95
C GLU A 161 -65.24 -1.75 -95.11
N LYS A 162 -65.24 -0.96 -94.02
CA LYS A 162 -65.07 0.50 -94.12
C LYS A 162 -64.03 1.18 -93.23
N VAL A 163 -63.42 0.57 -92.21
CA VAL A 163 -62.42 1.30 -91.39
C VAL A 163 -61.27 0.40 -90.91
N LYS A 164 -60.03 0.79 -91.27
CA LYS A 164 -58.77 0.34 -90.65
C LYS A 164 -58.20 1.50 -89.82
N ILE A 165 -58.00 1.30 -88.51
CA ILE A 165 -57.43 2.33 -87.62
C ILE A 165 -55.92 2.09 -87.46
N HIS A 166 -55.10 3.11 -87.78
CA HIS A 166 -53.65 3.09 -87.59
C HIS A 166 -53.25 3.76 -86.26
N LYS A 167 -52.15 3.25 -85.68
CA LYS A 167 -51.53 3.63 -84.39
C LYS A 167 -51.34 5.16 -84.24
N VAL A 168 -51.94 5.75 -83.21
CA VAL A 168 -51.76 7.17 -82.85
C VAL A 168 -50.47 7.32 -82.04
N GLY A 169 -49.53 8.11 -82.54
CA GLY A 169 -48.36 8.57 -81.78
C GLY A 169 -48.70 9.83 -81.00
N ILE A 170 -48.27 9.91 -79.75
CA ILE A 170 -48.35 11.13 -78.92
C ILE A 170 -46.94 11.51 -78.44
N SER A 171 -46.69 12.82 -78.53
CA SER A 171 -45.46 13.57 -78.32
C SER A 171 -45.32 14.13 -76.89
N GLY A 172 -44.12 14.00 -76.31
CA GLY A 172 -43.61 14.76 -75.14
C GLY A 172 -44.14 14.30 -73.77
N SER A 173 -43.42 14.33 -72.64
CA SER A 173 -42.02 14.65 -72.31
C SER A 173 -41.71 14.07 -70.91
N TYR A 174 -40.57 13.40 -70.80
CA TYR A 174 -39.76 13.15 -69.59
C TYR A 174 -40.46 12.79 -68.27
N ASN A 175 -40.73 11.50 -68.10
CA ASN A 175 -40.25 10.74 -66.94
C ASN A 175 -40.17 9.27 -67.34
N ASP A 176 -39.07 8.94 -68.01
CA ASP A 176 -38.76 7.60 -68.45
C ASP A 176 -38.36 6.74 -67.24
N LEU A 177 -39.29 5.90 -66.79
CA LEU A 177 -39.06 4.81 -65.84
C LEU A 177 -38.90 3.45 -66.56
N SER A 178 -38.62 3.43 -67.87
CA SER A 178 -38.46 2.20 -68.65
C SER A 178 -37.12 1.47 -68.41
N ASP A 179 -36.20 2.06 -67.65
CA ASP A 179 -34.92 1.45 -67.25
C ASP A 179 -34.97 0.67 -65.92
N LYS A 180 -36.11 0.06 -65.56
CA LYS A 180 -36.10 -0.98 -64.52
C LYS A 180 -36.02 -2.36 -65.19
N PRO A 181 -34.94 -3.13 -65.02
CA PRO A 181 -34.91 -4.49 -65.50
C PRO A 181 -35.96 -5.29 -64.72
N VAL A 182 -36.78 -6.02 -65.47
CA VAL A 182 -37.59 -7.10 -64.91
C VAL A 182 -36.61 -8.13 -64.33
N PHE A 183 -36.55 -8.25 -63.00
CA PHE A 183 -35.80 -9.32 -62.35
C PHE A 183 -36.52 -10.65 -62.64
N ALA A 184 -36.18 -11.27 -63.77
CA ALA A 184 -36.42 -12.69 -63.96
C ALA A 184 -35.49 -13.42 -62.97
N GLY A 185 -36.04 -14.23 -62.07
CA GLY A 185 -35.39 -14.71 -60.85
C GLY A 185 -34.11 -15.57 -60.98
N ASN A 186 -33.35 -15.52 -62.08
CA ASN A 186 -32.14 -16.29 -62.35
C ASN A 186 -30.97 -15.46 -62.94
N ASP A 187 -30.93 -14.14 -62.72
CA ASP A 187 -29.83 -13.30 -63.21
C ASP A 187 -28.48 -13.67 -62.57
N THR A 188 -27.47 -13.98 -63.39
CA THR A 188 -26.07 -14.17 -62.94
C THR A 188 -25.31 -12.85 -63.03
N LEU A 189 -24.24 -12.68 -62.23
CA LEU A 189 -23.43 -11.45 -62.22
C LEU A 189 -22.92 -11.06 -63.62
N GLN A 190 -22.55 -12.05 -64.45
CA GLN A 190 -22.12 -11.83 -65.83
C GLN A 190 -23.26 -11.25 -66.69
N SER A 191 -24.46 -11.80 -66.56
CA SER A 191 -25.62 -11.34 -67.33
C SER A 191 -26.05 -9.91 -67.00
N VAL A 192 -25.74 -9.40 -65.80
CA VAL A 192 -26.03 -8.01 -65.39
C VAL A 192 -24.98 -7.04 -65.94
N ILE A 193 -23.71 -7.45 -65.97
CA ILE A 193 -22.60 -6.68 -66.54
C ILE A 193 -22.75 -6.55 -68.07
N ASP A 194 -23.10 -7.64 -68.75
CA ASP A 194 -23.25 -7.68 -70.21
C ASP A 194 -24.45 -6.84 -70.72
N ARG A 195 -25.36 -6.46 -69.82
CA ARG A 195 -26.50 -5.56 -70.11
C ARG A 195 -26.14 -4.08 -69.96
N ASP A 196 -24.87 -3.74 -69.78
CA ASP A 196 -24.38 -2.38 -69.50
C ASP A 196 -25.10 -1.71 -68.31
N ASN A 197 -25.71 -2.51 -67.44
CA ASN A 197 -26.46 -2.04 -66.28
C ASN A 197 -25.52 -1.73 -65.11
N SER A 198 -24.47 -0.97 -65.42
CA SER A 198 -23.52 -0.42 -64.47
C SER A 198 -23.82 1.07 -64.30
N SER A 199 -24.10 1.51 -63.08
CA SER A 199 -24.23 2.92 -62.78
C SER A 199 -22.86 3.53 -62.52
N THR A 200 -22.45 4.54 -63.29
CA THR A 200 -21.32 5.41 -62.93
C THR A 200 -21.67 6.40 -61.83
N LYS A 201 -22.96 6.50 -61.46
CA LYS A 201 -23.44 7.35 -60.37
C LYS A 201 -23.28 6.59 -59.05
N PRO A 202 -22.74 7.23 -58.00
CA PRO A 202 -22.59 6.61 -56.68
C PRO A 202 -23.96 6.17 -56.12
N ILE A 203 -23.96 5.14 -55.28
CA ILE A 203 -25.14 4.75 -54.52
C ILE A 203 -25.32 5.81 -53.42
N VAL A 204 -26.32 6.67 -53.57
CA VAL A 204 -26.61 7.75 -52.62
C VAL A 204 -27.67 7.28 -51.62
N PHE A 205 -27.30 7.18 -50.33
CA PHE A 205 -28.26 6.95 -49.26
C PHE A 205 -28.90 8.28 -48.87
N ASN A 206 -30.07 8.58 -49.46
CA ASN A 206 -30.83 9.78 -49.18
C ASN A 206 -31.69 9.57 -47.93
N ILE A 207 -31.47 10.37 -46.89
CA ILE A 207 -32.47 10.64 -45.85
C ILE A 207 -32.73 12.14 -45.89
N ASP A 208 -33.96 12.48 -46.25
CA ASP A 208 -34.42 13.85 -46.39
C ASP A 208 -34.03 14.69 -45.16
N GLN A 209 -33.44 15.87 -45.39
CA GLN A 209 -32.98 16.87 -44.39
C GLN A 209 -31.50 16.77 -43.92
N GLY A 210 -30.53 16.80 -44.84
CA GLY A 210 -29.23 17.43 -44.58
C GLY A 210 -27.97 16.56 -44.70
N ARG A 211 -27.32 16.67 -45.88
CA ARG A 211 -25.99 16.15 -46.27
C ARG A 211 -25.90 14.62 -46.36
N ALA A 212 -26.14 14.12 -47.57
CA ALA A 212 -26.08 12.73 -47.98
C ALA A 212 -24.79 12.02 -47.53
N GLY A 213 -24.92 10.86 -46.88
CA GLY A 213 -23.84 9.90 -46.78
C GLY A 213 -23.71 9.18 -48.12
N GLU A 214 -22.98 9.77 -49.07
CA GLU A 214 -22.70 9.14 -50.36
C GLU A 214 -21.75 7.96 -50.14
N LEU A 215 -22.10 6.78 -50.67
CA LEU A 215 -21.16 5.69 -50.87
C LEU A 215 -20.49 5.90 -52.23
N GLY A 216 -19.21 6.26 -52.22
CA GLY A 216 -18.48 6.65 -53.42
C GLY A 216 -17.10 5.99 -53.53
N PHE A 217 -16.61 5.96 -54.77
CA PHE A 217 -15.25 5.56 -55.11
C PHE A 217 -14.64 6.61 -56.05
N ASN A 218 -13.49 7.16 -55.66
CA ASN A 218 -12.76 8.10 -56.52
C ASN A 218 -11.73 7.34 -57.36
N LYS A 219 -12.02 7.18 -58.66
CA LYS A 219 -11.17 6.45 -59.60
C LYS A 219 -9.78 7.04 -59.83
N ASN A 220 -9.59 8.34 -59.59
CA ASN A 220 -8.31 9.01 -59.79
C ASN A 220 -7.36 8.81 -58.61
N THR A 221 -7.93 8.62 -57.41
CA THR A 221 -7.18 8.50 -56.15
C THR A 221 -7.25 7.11 -55.52
N TYR A 222 -8.07 6.23 -56.10
CA TYR A 222 -8.36 4.89 -55.59
C TYR A 222 -8.92 4.89 -54.16
N SER A 223 -9.66 5.95 -53.78
CA SER A 223 -10.25 6.10 -52.44
C SER A 223 -11.69 5.60 -52.40
N HIS A 224 -12.06 4.90 -51.32
CA HIS A 224 -13.44 4.52 -51.01
C HIS A 224 -13.97 5.37 -49.87
N TYR A 225 -15.21 5.83 -49.94
CA TYR A 225 -15.79 6.61 -48.86
C TYR A 225 -17.28 6.37 -48.67
N TRP A 226 -17.73 6.53 -47.43
CA TRP A 226 -19.13 6.59 -47.05
C TRP A 226 -19.34 7.83 -46.19
N GLY A 227 -19.61 8.97 -46.83
CA GLY A 227 -19.55 10.31 -46.21
C GLY A 227 -19.00 11.39 -47.14
N ASN A 228 -18.45 12.47 -46.59
CA ASN A 228 -18.05 13.67 -47.34
C ASN A 228 -16.52 13.86 -47.40
N ILE A 229 -15.80 12.97 -48.08
CA ILE A 229 -14.37 13.21 -48.39
C ILE A 229 -14.24 14.36 -49.39
N ASN A 230 -13.15 15.15 -49.33
CA ASN A 230 -12.90 16.21 -50.32
C ASN A 230 -12.72 15.64 -51.74
N THR A 231 -13.72 15.70 -52.61
CA THR A 231 -13.67 15.10 -53.95
C THR A 231 -12.57 15.67 -54.86
N ALA A 232 -12.01 16.84 -54.55
CA ALA A 232 -10.91 17.47 -55.29
C ALA A 232 -9.50 17.09 -54.77
N HIS A 233 -9.40 16.17 -53.81
CA HIS A 233 -8.10 15.73 -53.28
C HIS A 233 -7.27 14.98 -54.34
N THR A 234 -5.95 15.06 -54.25
CA THR A 234 -4.98 14.37 -55.12
C THR A 234 -4.18 13.27 -54.40
N GLY A 235 -4.33 13.16 -53.08
CA GLY A 235 -3.72 12.07 -52.31
C GLY A 235 -4.35 10.71 -52.59
N VAL A 236 -3.58 9.63 -52.58
CA VAL A 236 -4.04 8.28 -52.95
C VAL A 236 -4.33 7.38 -51.73
N TYR A 237 -5.17 6.36 -51.91
CA TYR A 237 -5.45 5.30 -50.93
C TYR A 237 -6.08 5.79 -49.61
N GLY A 238 -7.06 6.69 -49.68
CA GLY A 238 -7.85 7.13 -48.53
C GLY A 238 -9.09 6.26 -48.30
N LEU A 239 -9.40 5.95 -47.05
CA LEU A 239 -10.67 5.33 -46.65
C LEU A 239 -11.36 6.25 -45.62
N GLY A 240 -12.54 6.77 -45.95
CA GLY A 240 -13.33 7.62 -45.04
C GLY A 240 -14.75 7.09 -44.87
N ILE A 241 -15.11 6.59 -43.68
CA ILE A 241 -16.46 6.08 -43.37
C ILE A 241 -17.00 6.86 -42.18
N GLY A 242 -18.08 7.63 -42.38
CA GLY A 242 -18.69 8.47 -41.36
C GLY A 242 -18.90 9.90 -41.84
N TYR A 243 -19.72 10.64 -41.10
CA TYR A 243 -20.01 12.03 -41.45
C TYR A 243 -18.76 12.92 -41.34
N ASN A 244 -18.45 13.70 -42.37
CA ASN A 244 -17.36 14.69 -42.40
C ASN A 244 -15.94 14.15 -42.15
N THR A 245 -15.70 12.87 -42.46
CA THR A 245 -14.35 12.29 -42.42
C THR A 245 -13.48 12.78 -43.57
N LEU A 246 -12.21 13.14 -43.32
CA LEU A 246 -11.23 13.54 -44.35
C LEU A 246 -11.71 14.68 -45.28
N SER A 247 -12.57 15.58 -44.80
CA SER A 247 -13.20 16.61 -45.63
C SER A 247 -12.29 17.77 -46.02
N LYS A 248 -11.11 17.91 -45.38
CA LYS A 248 -10.07 18.88 -45.77
C LYS A 248 -8.85 18.27 -46.47
N LEU A 249 -8.90 16.99 -46.83
CA LEU A 249 -7.77 16.30 -47.46
C LEU A 249 -7.39 16.96 -48.79
N THR A 250 -6.11 17.29 -49.00
CA THR A 250 -5.61 17.87 -50.26
C THR A 250 -4.64 16.94 -50.95
N THR A 251 -3.48 16.66 -50.33
CA THR A 251 -2.39 15.84 -50.93
C THR A 251 -1.94 14.69 -50.01
N GLY A 252 -2.54 14.55 -48.82
CA GLY A 252 -2.27 13.46 -47.89
C GLY A 252 -2.74 12.10 -48.41
N SER A 253 -1.95 11.04 -48.22
CA SER A 253 -2.21 9.69 -48.75
C SER A 253 -2.18 8.63 -47.65
N ASN A 254 -2.80 7.47 -47.91
CA ASN A 254 -2.83 6.31 -47.02
C ASN A 254 -3.45 6.62 -45.64
N ASN A 255 -4.55 7.36 -45.61
CA ASN A 255 -5.26 7.68 -44.37
C ASN A 255 -6.55 6.86 -44.25
N VAL A 256 -6.81 6.31 -43.07
CA VAL A 256 -8.04 5.58 -42.73
C VAL A 256 -8.77 6.35 -41.64
N ALA A 257 -10.02 6.76 -41.90
CA ALA A 257 -10.87 7.48 -40.98
C ALA A 257 -12.23 6.79 -40.86
N LEU A 258 -12.57 6.30 -39.66
CA LEU A 258 -13.81 5.59 -39.38
C LEU A 258 -14.52 6.25 -38.19
N GLY A 259 -15.73 6.79 -38.39
CA GLY A 259 -16.50 7.51 -37.37
C GLY A 259 -16.68 9.00 -37.69
N SER A 260 -17.78 9.59 -37.25
CA SER A 260 -18.11 10.98 -37.54
C SER A 260 -16.99 11.93 -37.08
N TYR A 261 -16.57 12.82 -37.96
CA TYR A 261 -15.49 13.79 -37.78
C TYR A 261 -14.07 13.23 -37.57
N ALA A 262 -13.85 11.93 -37.78
CA ALA A 262 -12.50 11.37 -37.73
C ALA A 262 -11.60 11.99 -38.82
N LEU A 263 -10.41 12.45 -38.43
CA LEU A 263 -9.43 13.12 -39.32
C LEU A 263 -10.01 14.25 -40.20
N THR A 264 -10.99 15.01 -39.69
CA THR A 264 -11.68 16.08 -40.45
C THR A 264 -10.70 17.11 -41.05
N GLU A 265 -9.73 17.56 -40.26
CA GLU A 265 -8.84 18.68 -40.60
C GLU A 265 -7.56 18.27 -41.36
N VAL A 266 -7.38 16.98 -41.67
CA VAL A 266 -6.15 16.50 -42.33
C VAL A 266 -6.07 17.08 -43.73
N THR A 267 -4.95 17.74 -44.06
CA THR A 267 -4.70 18.33 -45.38
C THR A 267 -3.63 17.56 -46.13
N THR A 268 -2.40 17.53 -45.61
CA THR A 268 -1.23 16.91 -46.25
C THR A 268 -0.65 15.73 -45.47
N GLY A 269 -1.16 15.43 -44.27
CA GLY A 269 -0.73 14.31 -43.44
C GLY A 269 -0.95 12.95 -44.08
N ARG A 270 -0.09 11.98 -43.77
CA ARG A 270 -0.03 10.65 -44.41
C ARG A 270 0.08 9.53 -43.38
N TRP A 271 -0.38 8.33 -43.78
CA TRP A 271 -0.26 7.11 -42.98
C TRP A 271 -0.90 7.22 -41.60
N ASN A 272 -2.05 7.89 -41.50
CA ASN A 272 -2.80 8.00 -40.26
C ASN A 272 -4.00 7.04 -40.26
N THR A 273 -4.25 6.37 -39.15
CA THR A 273 -5.47 5.60 -38.92
C THR A 273 -6.21 6.19 -37.73
N ALA A 274 -7.49 6.52 -37.91
CA ALA A 274 -8.35 7.03 -36.85
C ALA A 274 -9.69 6.29 -36.86
N THR A 275 -10.09 5.74 -35.72
CA THR A 275 -11.38 5.05 -35.54
C THR A 275 -12.05 5.57 -34.28
N GLY A 276 -13.28 6.07 -34.39
CA GLY A 276 -14.04 6.68 -33.30
C GLY A 276 -14.50 8.09 -33.64
N ILE A 277 -15.52 8.59 -32.92
CA ILE A 277 -16.08 9.92 -33.17
C ILE A 277 -15.02 10.98 -32.82
N SER A 278 -14.77 11.90 -33.75
CA SER A 278 -13.79 12.99 -33.64
C SER A 278 -12.36 12.54 -33.32
N SER A 279 -12.01 11.29 -33.62
CA SER A 279 -10.66 10.76 -33.46
C SER A 279 -9.68 11.49 -34.38
N GLY A 280 -8.65 12.12 -33.80
CA GLY A 280 -7.69 12.96 -34.54
C GLY A 280 -8.29 14.14 -35.30
N ALA A 281 -9.44 14.68 -34.88
CA ALA A 281 -10.21 15.63 -35.69
C ALA A 281 -9.43 16.89 -36.11
N LYS A 282 -8.51 17.40 -35.29
CA LYS A 282 -7.70 18.60 -35.58
C LYS A 282 -6.35 18.32 -36.24
N LEU A 283 -6.04 17.06 -36.58
CA LEU A 283 -4.77 16.72 -37.23
C LEU A 283 -4.72 17.37 -38.61
N THR A 284 -3.66 18.13 -38.93
CA THR A 284 -3.52 18.87 -40.20
C THR A 284 -2.43 18.27 -41.10
N THR A 285 -1.20 18.21 -40.62
CA THR A 285 -0.01 17.82 -41.42
C THR A 285 0.80 16.66 -40.80
N GLY A 286 0.41 16.17 -39.62
CA GLY A 286 1.09 15.08 -38.93
C GLY A 286 0.98 13.72 -39.63
N ASN A 287 1.98 12.86 -39.44
CA ASN A 287 2.09 11.56 -40.11
C ASN A 287 2.15 10.39 -39.11
N PHE A 288 1.90 9.17 -39.59
CA PHE A 288 2.13 7.94 -38.83
C PHE A 288 1.40 7.86 -37.47
N ASN A 289 0.19 8.41 -37.38
CA ASN A 289 -0.60 8.35 -36.15
C ASN A 289 -1.65 7.24 -36.19
N ALA A 290 -1.89 6.59 -35.05
CA ALA A 290 -2.86 5.53 -34.87
C ALA A 290 -3.79 5.88 -33.70
N PHE A 291 -5.01 6.32 -33.99
CA PHE A 291 -6.00 6.76 -33.02
C PHE A 291 -7.22 5.84 -33.01
N TYR A 292 -7.54 5.26 -31.86
CA TYR A 292 -8.64 4.32 -31.70
C TYR A 292 -9.42 4.66 -30.43
N GLY A 293 -10.63 5.19 -30.58
CA GLY A 293 -11.47 5.66 -29.48
C GLY A 293 -12.12 7.00 -29.80
N THR A 294 -13.21 7.29 -29.10
CA THR A 294 -13.88 8.59 -29.19
C THR A 294 -12.93 9.68 -28.68
N GLN A 295 -12.75 10.75 -29.47
CA GLN A 295 -11.86 11.88 -29.18
C GLN A 295 -10.39 11.51 -28.87
N ALA A 296 -9.92 10.32 -29.26
CA ALA A 296 -8.51 9.97 -29.17
C ALA A 296 -7.68 10.94 -30.02
N GLY A 297 -6.69 11.61 -29.42
CA GLY A 297 -5.84 12.61 -30.10
C GLY A 297 -6.57 13.81 -30.71
N ILE A 298 -7.76 14.19 -30.21
CA ILE A 298 -8.60 15.22 -30.87
C ILE A 298 -7.90 16.58 -31.06
N GLU A 299 -7.05 17.02 -30.12
CA GLU A 299 -6.31 18.30 -30.22
C GLU A 299 -4.96 18.18 -30.95
N THR A 300 -4.58 16.99 -31.42
CA THR A 300 -3.32 16.82 -32.17
C THR A 300 -3.40 17.53 -33.50
N THR A 301 -2.48 18.47 -33.75
CA THR A 301 -2.46 19.31 -34.96
C THR A 301 -1.35 18.90 -35.93
N THR A 302 -0.11 18.81 -35.46
CA THR A 302 1.08 18.48 -36.28
C THR A 302 1.88 17.29 -35.73
N GLY A 303 1.43 16.69 -34.63
CA GLY A 303 2.06 15.54 -33.99
C GLY A 303 2.22 14.35 -34.95
N THR A 304 3.32 13.63 -34.81
CA THR A 304 3.72 12.53 -35.70
C THR A 304 4.14 11.31 -34.88
N GLY A 305 3.78 10.11 -35.34
CA GLY A 305 4.20 8.84 -34.72
C GLY A 305 3.48 8.50 -33.41
N ASN A 306 2.27 9.03 -33.16
CA ASN A 306 1.56 8.76 -31.92
C ASN A 306 0.58 7.58 -32.05
N THR A 307 0.48 6.75 -31.02
CA THR A 307 -0.49 5.66 -30.91
C THR A 307 -1.39 5.88 -29.69
N TYR A 308 -2.66 6.22 -29.90
CA TYR A 308 -3.65 6.46 -28.84
C TYR A 308 -4.82 5.50 -28.97
N ILE A 309 -5.05 4.70 -27.93
CA ILE A 309 -6.10 3.68 -27.89
C ILE A 309 -6.90 3.84 -26.59
N GLY A 310 -8.15 4.28 -26.69
CA GLY A 310 -9.05 4.57 -25.58
C GLY A 310 -9.84 5.86 -25.81
N ASP A 311 -10.99 5.98 -25.15
CA ASP A 311 -11.75 7.23 -25.10
C ASP A 311 -10.88 8.35 -24.49
N GLU A 312 -10.79 9.48 -25.18
CA GLU A 312 -9.97 10.65 -24.82
C GLU A 312 -8.47 10.37 -24.58
N ALA A 313 -7.93 9.26 -25.08
CA ALA A 313 -6.50 8.98 -25.00
C ALA A 313 -5.69 10.03 -25.76
N GLY A 314 -4.70 10.66 -25.11
CA GLY A 314 -3.87 11.71 -25.69
C GLY A 314 -4.61 13.00 -26.10
N ASN A 315 -5.81 13.26 -25.55
CA ASN A 315 -6.74 14.30 -26.00
C ASN A 315 -6.10 15.68 -26.23
N LYS A 316 -5.27 16.17 -25.28
CA LYS A 316 -4.69 17.53 -25.30
C LYS A 316 -3.30 17.63 -25.94
N ASN A 317 -2.80 16.56 -26.58
CA ASN A 317 -1.50 16.65 -27.24
C ASN A 317 -1.58 17.43 -28.54
N VAL A 318 -0.99 18.63 -28.57
CA VAL A 318 -1.06 19.55 -29.73
C VAL A 318 0.01 19.22 -30.79
N THR A 319 1.29 19.19 -30.42
CA THR A 319 2.41 19.01 -31.37
C THR A 319 3.34 17.84 -31.03
N GLY A 320 3.06 17.11 -29.94
CA GLY A 320 3.93 16.04 -29.45
C GLY A 320 4.08 14.86 -30.42
N THR A 321 5.19 14.14 -30.30
CA THR A 321 5.59 13.08 -31.24
C THR A 321 5.98 11.80 -30.54
N ASN A 322 5.82 10.66 -31.22
CA ASN A 322 6.29 9.34 -30.76
C ASN A 322 5.73 8.91 -29.39
N ASN A 323 4.49 9.28 -29.06
CA ASN A 323 3.87 8.88 -27.79
C ASN A 323 2.96 7.65 -27.97
N THR A 324 2.91 6.78 -26.98
CA THR A 324 1.95 5.69 -26.87
C THR A 324 1.05 5.92 -25.67
N ALA A 325 -0.27 5.93 -25.85
CA ALA A 325 -1.25 5.97 -24.77
C ALA A 325 -2.31 4.87 -24.97
N LEU A 326 -2.45 3.96 -24.01
CA LEU A 326 -3.38 2.84 -24.05
C LEU A 326 -4.24 2.85 -22.77
N GLY A 327 -5.52 3.17 -22.90
CA GLY A 327 -6.50 3.25 -21.83
C GLY A 327 -7.38 4.50 -21.93
N ILE A 328 -8.58 4.44 -21.35
CA ILE A 328 -9.50 5.58 -21.25
C ILE A 328 -8.80 6.72 -20.50
N GLY A 329 -8.77 7.93 -21.08
CA GLY A 329 -8.15 9.12 -20.49
C GLY A 329 -6.64 9.03 -20.25
N ALA A 330 -5.95 8.01 -20.80
CA ALA A 330 -4.50 7.90 -20.71
C ALA A 330 -3.83 9.10 -21.43
N ALA A 331 -2.86 9.73 -20.79
CA ALA A 331 -2.19 10.94 -21.29
C ALA A 331 -3.13 12.12 -21.64
N TYR A 332 -4.31 12.21 -20.99
CA TYR A 332 -5.35 13.19 -21.34
C TYR A 332 -4.84 14.64 -21.46
N ALA A 333 -4.09 15.14 -20.47
CA ALA A 333 -3.58 16.52 -20.43
C ALA A 333 -2.18 16.72 -21.03
N LEU A 334 -1.62 15.73 -21.74
CA LEU A 334 -0.25 15.78 -22.26
C LEU A 334 -0.08 16.89 -23.30
N THR A 335 0.45 18.05 -22.92
CA THR A 335 0.65 19.18 -23.84
C THR A 335 2.07 19.12 -24.45
N ASN A 336 2.21 18.72 -25.71
CA ASN A 336 3.49 18.67 -26.46
C ASN A 336 4.53 17.64 -25.97
N GLY A 337 4.11 16.57 -25.30
CA GLY A 337 5.04 15.51 -24.85
C GLY A 337 5.68 14.73 -26.01
N THR A 338 6.88 14.21 -25.80
CA THR A 338 7.59 13.40 -26.82
C THR A 338 8.09 12.07 -26.26
N GLN A 339 7.98 10.99 -27.01
CA GLN A 339 8.59 9.69 -26.64
C GLN A 339 8.11 9.15 -25.27
N ASN A 340 6.83 9.34 -24.94
CA ASN A 340 6.24 8.82 -23.71
C ASN A 340 5.43 7.53 -23.94
N THR A 341 5.31 6.71 -22.91
CA THR A 341 4.47 5.51 -22.86
C THR A 341 3.53 5.58 -21.66
N PHE A 342 2.23 5.60 -21.91
CA PHE A 342 1.17 5.58 -20.89
C PHE A 342 0.29 4.36 -21.12
N ILE A 343 0.20 3.45 -20.15
CA ILE A 343 -0.59 2.22 -20.23
C ILE A 343 -1.46 2.12 -18.98
N GLY A 344 -2.76 1.96 -19.16
CA GLY A 344 -3.77 1.92 -18.09
C GLY A 344 -4.71 3.12 -18.13
N ALA A 345 -5.97 2.90 -17.73
CA ALA A 345 -6.96 3.98 -17.67
C ALA A 345 -6.49 5.09 -16.73
N PHE A 346 -6.61 6.33 -17.18
CA PHE A 346 -6.18 7.55 -16.49
C PHE A 346 -4.68 7.65 -16.17
N SER A 347 -3.84 6.77 -16.75
CA SER A 347 -2.38 6.85 -16.60
C SER A 347 -1.86 8.17 -17.14
N GLY A 348 -1.20 8.97 -16.30
CA GLY A 348 -0.70 10.30 -16.68
C GLY A 348 -1.79 11.31 -17.07
N THR A 349 -3.04 11.17 -16.59
CA THR A 349 -4.15 12.07 -16.95
C THR A 349 -3.82 13.56 -16.77
N ASN A 350 -3.07 13.92 -15.72
CA ASN A 350 -2.66 15.29 -15.45
C ASN A 350 -1.18 15.58 -15.81
N HIS A 351 -0.55 14.74 -16.64
CA HIS A 351 0.84 14.97 -17.07
C HIS A 351 0.91 16.06 -18.13
N GLY A 352 1.83 17.03 -17.98
CA GLY A 352 2.01 18.13 -18.93
C GLY A 352 0.91 19.21 -18.90
N LYS A 353 0.12 19.26 -17.81
CA LYS A 353 -1.04 20.15 -17.66
C LYS A 353 -0.69 21.64 -17.58
N VAL A 354 0.51 22.00 -17.12
CA VAL A 354 0.88 23.40 -16.86
C VAL A 354 2.34 23.68 -17.21
N THR A 355 2.57 24.27 -18.39
CA THR A 355 3.46 25.41 -18.69
C THR A 355 3.71 25.48 -20.20
N GLY A 356 3.76 26.70 -20.74
CA GLY A 356 4.19 26.91 -22.11
C GLY A 356 5.61 26.39 -22.32
N SER A 357 5.83 25.67 -23.42
CA SER A 357 7.13 25.26 -23.99
C SER A 357 7.94 24.14 -23.33
N GLY A 358 7.37 23.32 -22.44
CA GLY A 358 8.06 22.11 -21.95
C GLY A 358 7.90 20.92 -22.90
N ALA A 359 9.00 20.27 -23.30
CA ALA A 359 8.98 18.98 -23.99
C ALA A 359 8.98 17.85 -22.95
N TRP A 360 7.79 17.49 -22.44
CA TRP A 360 7.61 16.48 -21.39
C TRP A 360 7.82 15.08 -21.94
N GLY A 361 9.05 14.60 -21.96
CA GLY A 361 9.43 13.43 -22.73
C GLY A 361 10.03 12.28 -21.94
N TYR A 362 10.13 11.13 -22.61
CA TYR A 362 10.80 9.94 -22.10
C TYR A 362 10.16 9.33 -20.84
N ASN A 363 8.87 9.59 -20.58
CA ASN A 363 8.18 9.03 -19.40
C ASN A 363 7.52 7.68 -19.72
N THR A 364 7.52 6.75 -18.76
CA THR A 364 6.84 5.45 -18.85
C THR A 364 5.93 5.26 -17.64
N PHE A 365 4.62 5.40 -17.81
CA PHE A 365 3.61 5.23 -16.76
C PHE A 365 2.70 4.05 -17.05
N ILE A 366 2.68 3.06 -16.15
CA ILE A 366 1.96 1.80 -16.34
C ILE A 366 1.09 1.52 -15.12
N GLY A 367 -0.23 1.39 -15.30
CA GLY A 367 -1.21 1.12 -14.25
C GLY A 367 -2.42 2.05 -14.31
N TYR A 368 -3.50 1.67 -13.62
CA TYR A 368 -4.67 2.54 -13.46
C TYR A 368 -4.26 3.80 -12.69
N ASN A 369 -4.50 4.99 -13.26
CA ASN A 369 -4.18 6.27 -12.64
C ASN A 369 -2.71 6.37 -12.14
N ALA A 370 -1.78 5.75 -12.88
CA ALA A 370 -0.34 5.89 -12.61
C ALA A 370 0.12 7.34 -12.82
N ALA A 371 1.12 7.76 -12.05
CA ALA A 371 1.49 9.16 -11.85
C ALA A 371 0.34 9.99 -11.28
N SER A 372 -0.38 9.41 -10.32
CA SER A 372 -1.46 10.08 -9.61
C SER A 372 -0.92 11.29 -8.87
N THR A 373 -1.62 12.42 -8.97
CA THR A 373 -1.18 13.65 -8.31
C THR A 373 -2.34 14.46 -7.81
N THR A 374 -2.16 15.03 -6.63
CA THR A 374 -3.00 16.11 -6.11
C THR A 374 -2.36 17.49 -6.34
N HIS A 375 -1.20 17.54 -7.00
CA HIS A 375 -0.53 18.80 -7.28
C HIS A 375 -1.39 19.62 -8.24
N ALA A 376 -1.69 20.88 -7.88
CA ALA A 376 -2.63 21.72 -8.63
C ALA A 376 -2.23 21.89 -10.11
N MET A 377 -0.93 21.92 -10.36
CA MET A 377 -0.32 22.06 -11.69
C MET A 377 -0.07 20.72 -12.42
N GLY A 378 -0.46 19.58 -11.83
CA GLY A 378 -0.25 18.27 -12.42
C GLY A 378 1.16 17.70 -12.20
N VAL A 379 1.57 16.80 -13.09
CA VAL A 379 2.92 16.21 -13.14
C VAL A 379 3.64 16.78 -14.35
N TRP A 380 4.90 17.17 -14.20
CA TRP A 380 5.71 17.61 -15.33
C TRP A 380 7.19 17.30 -15.13
N GLY A 381 7.87 17.01 -16.23
CA GLY A 381 9.27 16.65 -16.32
C GLY A 381 9.49 15.35 -17.09
N ASP A 382 10.75 14.93 -17.16
CA ASP A 382 11.23 13.96 -18.14
C ASP A 382 11.83 12.71 -17.50
N ASN A 383 11.90 11.63 -18.29
CA ASN A 383 12.63 10.41 -17.93
C ASN A 383 12.15 9.76 -16.60
N ASN A 384 10.84 9.80 -16.34
CA ASN A 384 10.27 9.15 -15.17
C ASN A 384 9.68 7.78 -15.52
N VAL A 385 9.81 6.81 -14.62
CA VAL A 385 9.17 5.49 -14.72
C VAL A 385 8.26 5.31 -13.51
N VAL A 386 6.96 5.16 -13.75
CA VAL A 386 5.94 4.96 -12.71
C VAL A 386 5.15 3.69 -13.02
N ILE A 387 5.12 2.75 -12.08
CA ILE A 387 4.44 1.47 -12.26
C ILE A 387 3.52 1.17 -11.08
N GLY A 388 2.25 0.95 -11.38
CA GLY A 388 1.22 0.41 -10.50
C GLY A 388 -0.03 1.29 -10.36
N CYS A 389 -1.01 0.78 -9.63
CA CYS A 389 -2.33 1.41 -9.48
C CYS A 389 -2.26 2.61 -8.54
N ASN A 390 -2.74 3.78 -8.98
CA ASN A 390 -2.68 5.04 -8.22
C ASN A 390 -1.26 5.39 -7.73
N ALA A 391 -0.22 4.84 -8.37
CA ALA A 391 1.17 5.11 -8.02
C ALA A 391 1.44 6.61 -8.19
N PRO A 392 1.85 7.33 -7.14
CA PRO A 392 1.86 8.78 -7.19
C PRO A 392 3.19 9.33 -7.68
N LEU A 393 3.09 10.42 -8.43
CA LEU A 393 4.20 11.25 -8.86
C LEU A 393 3.64 12.67 -8.94
N GLY A 394 4.35 13.68 -8.46
CA GLY A 394 3.79 15.03 -8.43
C GLY A 394 4.85 16.11 -8.55
N GLY A 395 4.43 17.26 -9.09
CA GLY A 395 5.28 18.42 -9.28
C GLY A 395 6.29 18.26 -10.42
N SER A 396 7.34 19.08 -10.35
CA SER A 396 8.46 19.13 -11.29
C SER A 396 9.43 17.99 -11.03
N THR A 397 9.17 16.82 -11.58
CA THR A 397 9.96 15.60 -11.31
C THR A 397 10.58 15.06 -12.59
N SER A 398 11.86 14.76 -12.53
CA SER A 398 12.58 14.11 -13.62
C SER A 398 13.48 13.02 -13.08
N ASN A 399 13.76 12.03 -13.91
CA ASN A 399 14.64 10.91 -13.58
C ASN A 399 14.14 10.04 -12.41
N LYS A 400 12.85 10.02 -12.11
CA LYS A 400 12.32 9.26 -10.97
C LYS A 400 11.90 7.85 -11.36
N LEU A 401 12.21 6.90 -10.48
CA LEU A 401 11.58 5.58 -10.48
C LEU A 401 10.57 5.53 -9.33
N VAL A 402 9.36 5.06 -9.61
CA VAL A 402 8.30 4.79 -8.63
C VAL A 402 7.63 3.48 -9.01
N ILE A 403 7.66 2.48 -8.13
CA ILE A 403 6.90 1.24 -8.28
C ILE A 403 6.13 1.01 -6.99
N ASP A 404 4.82 1.16 -7.06
CA ASP A 404 3.92 1.00 -5.92
C ASP A 404 2.48 0.83 -6.38
N SER A 405 1.57 0.38 -5.51
CA SER A 405 0.15 0.30 -5.82
C SER A 405 -0.71 0.59 -4.61
N TYR A 406 -1.65 1.53 -4.78
CA TYR A 406 -2.61 1.93 -3.77
C TYR A 406 -4.04 1.72 -4.27
N THR A 407 -4.94 1.34 -3.36
CA THR A 407 -6.38 1.24 -3.67
C THR A 407 -7.02 2.61 -3.90
N THR A 408 -6.42 3.68 -3.36
CA THR A 408 -6.84 5.07 -3.53
C THR A 408 -5.66 5.99 -3.87
N PRO A 409 -5.88 7.09 -4.61
CA PRO A 409 -4.86 8.11 -4.85
C PRO A 409 -4.24 8.63 -3.56
N GLN A 410 -2.91 8.61 -3.49
CA GLN A 410 -2.14 9.16 -2.38
C GLN A 410 -1.44 10.46 -2.78
N ARG A 411 -1.18 11.35 -1.82
CA ARG A 411 -0.34 12.54 -2.08
C ARG A 411 1.12 12.11 -2.07
N HIS A 412 1.82 12.34 -3.18
CA HIS A 412 3.26 12.06 -3.33
C HIS A 412 4.15 12.65 -2.22
N ASP A 413 3.75 13.76 -1.58
CA ASP A 413 4.53 14.43 -0.51
C ASP A 413 4.61 13.65 0.81
N PHE A 414 3.67 12.74 1.06
CA PHE A 414 3.49 12.10 2.38
C PHE A 414 3.78 10.61 2.39
N ILE A 415 4.29 10.06 1.29
CA ILE A 415 4.51 8.62 1.17
C ILE A 415 5.88 8.34 0.58
N THR A 416 6.46 7.23 1.02
CA THR A 416 7.64 6.64 0.41
C THR A 416 7.18 5.47 -0.43
N PRO A 417 7.43 5.44 -1.76
CA PRO A 417 6.97 4.33 -2.56
C PRO A 417 7.72 3.03 -2.22
N PHE A 418 7.04 1.89 -2.36
CA PHE A 418 7.61 0.56 -2.09
C PHE A 418 8.99 0.33 -2.72
N ILE A 419 9.15 0.70 -4.00
CA ILE A 419 10.45 0.84 -4.65
C ILE A 419 10.50 2.21 -5.31
N HIS A 420 11.55 2.98 -5.02
CA HIS A 420 11.75 4.28 -5.65
C HIS A 420 13.22 4.59 -5.88
N GLY A 421 13.50 5.58 -6.73
CA GLY A 421 14.87 5.96 -7.01
C GLY A 421 14.99 7.22 -7.85
N ASP A 422 16.23 7.60 -8.08
CA ASP A 422 16.61 8.71 -8.96
C ASP A 422 17.71 8.25 -9.91
N PHE A 423 17.40 8.20 -11.20
CA PHE A 423 18.31 7.76 -12.26
C PHE A 423 19.51 8.69 -12.43
N ALA A 424 19.35 9.99 -12.19
CA ALA A 424 20.45 10.96 -12.28
C ALA A 424 21.39 10.80 -11.08
N ALA A 425 20.84 10.62 -9.88
CA ALA A 425 21.63 10.39 -8.67
C ALA A 425 22.15 8.95 -8.55
N ARG A 426 21.75 8.03 -9.43
CA ARG A 426 22.07 6.60 -9.38
C ARG A 426 21.65 5.95 -8.05
N THR A 427 20.48 6.32 -7.57
CA THR A 427 19.93 5.80 -6.31
C THR A 427 18.73 4.88 -6.57
N LEU A 428 18.65 3.81 -5.78
CA LEU A 428 17.52 2.89 -5.73
C LEU A 428 17.28 2.54 -4.25
N SER A 429 16.04 2.71 -3.81
CA SER A 429 15.61 2.55 -2.42
C SER A 429 14.41 1.61 -2.36
N PHE A 430 14.33 0.84 -1.28
CA PHE A 430 13.24 -0.09 -0.98
C PHE A 430 12.64 0.29 0.37
N ASP A 431 11.35 0.60 0.41
CA ASP A 431 10.60 0.74 1.67
C ASP A 431 10.05 -0.63 2.10
N ALA A 432 10.96 -1.60 2.27
CA ALA A 432 10.61 -3.00 2.46
C ALA A 432 11.71 -3.79 3.18
N VAL A 433 11.30 -4.86 3.88
CA VAL A 433 12.23 -5.90 4.35
C VAL A 433 12.60 -6.81 3.18
N VAL A 434 13.85 -6.75 2.73
CA VAL A 434 14.36 -7.57 1.62
C VAL A 434 14.86 -8.92 2.13
N THR A 435 14.23 -10.03 1.71
CA THR A 435 14.63 -11.40 2.08
C THR A 435 15.15 -12.18 0.88
N ALA A 436 16.37 -12.71 0.95
CA ALA A 436 16.94 -13.57 -0.08
C ALA A 436 16.52 -15.04 0.16
N ARG A 437 15.57 -15.56 -0.63
CA ARG A 437 14.97 -16.90 -0.43
C ARG A 437 15.85 -18.09 -0.85
N ARG A 438 16.87 -17.84 -1.66
CA ARG A 438 17.78 -18.88 -2.19
C ARG A 438 19.23 -18.52 -1.91
N THR A 439 19.49 -18.05 -0.69
CA THR A 439 20.87 -18.09 -0.20
C THR A 439 21.22 -19.56 0.03
N PRO A 440 22.40 -20.01 -0.38
CA PRO A 440 22.89 -21.30 0.04
C PRO A 440 22.86 -21.40 1.58
N LEU A 441 22.73 -22.61 2.11
CA LEU A 441 22.91 -22.84 3.54
C LEU A 441 24.32 -22.37 3.91
N ALA A 442 24.44 -21.51 4.92
CA ALA A 442 25.73 -21.08 5.41
C ALA A 442 26.51 -22.31 5.90
N ASP A 443 27.50 -22.74 5.12
CA ASP A 443 28.47 -23.76 5.51
C ASP A 443 29.87 -23.16 5.69
N ASN A 444 30.82 -23.98 6.11
CA ASN A 444 32.21 -23.59 6.36
C ASN A 444 33.04 -23.38 5.08
N THR A 445 32.48 -23.56 3.89
CA THR A 445 33.15 -23.34 2.60
C THR A 445 32.97 -21.92 2.07
N TYR A 446 32.03 -21.14 2.62
CA TYR A 446 31.83 -19.74 2.24
C TYR A 446 32.98 -18.87 2.73
N SER A 447 33.92 -18.59 1.83
CA SER A 447 35.04 -17.69 2.10
C SER A 447 34.67 -16.22 1.95
N ARG A 448 33.40 -15.87 1.70
CA ARG A 448 32.97 -14.51 1.36
C ARG A 448 31.65 -14.11 2.04
N VAL A 449 31.56 -12.86 2.48
CA VAL A 449 30.35 -12.23 3.04
C VAL A 449 29.84 -11.12 2.13
N ALA A 450 28.53 -10.96 2.05
CA ALA A 450 27.91 -9.82 1.39
C ALA A 450 28.18 -8.56 2.23
N VAL A 451 28.76 -7.53 1.62
CA VAL A 451 29.01 -6.25 2.26
C VAL A 451 28.63 -5.08 1.36
N MET A 452 28.39 -3.94 1.99
CA MET A 452 28.43 -2.66 1.31
C MET A 452 29.88 -2.22 1.17
N ASN A 453 30.38 -2.17 -0.06
CA ASN A 453 31.74 -1.72 -0.34
C ASN A 453 31.88 -0.20 -0.12
N SER A 454 33.12 0.29 0.01
CA SER A 454 33.41 1.72 0.13
C SER A 454 32.97 2.56 -1.07
N ASN A 455 32.70 1.92 -2.22
CA ASN A 455 32.11 2.53 -3.40
C ASN A 455 30.57 2.41 -3.46
N ASN A 456 29.91 2.12 -2.33
CA ASN A 456 28.46 1.96 -2.17
C ASN A 456 27.82 0.87 -3.05
N THR A 457 28.60 -0.10 -3.53
CA THR A 457 28.07 -1.29 -4.20
C THR A 457 27.83 -2.41 -3.19
N ILE A 458 26.71 -3.14 -3.32
CA ILE A 458 26.57 -4.43 -2.65
C ILE A 458 27.48 -5.41 -3.39
N GLY A 459 28.46 -5.94 -2.69
CA GLY A 459 29.41 -6.91 -3.23
C GLY A 459 29.73 -7.99 -2.22
N TYR A 460 30.73 -8.78 -2.54
CA TYR A 460 31.23 -9.82 -1.65
C TYR A 460 32.68 -9.49 -1.28
N LYS A 461 33.02 -9.54 0.00
CA LYS A 461 34.42 -9.51 0.48
C LYS A 461 34.78 -10.86 1.04
N ASN A 462 36.06 -11.24 0.97
CA ASN A 462 36.47 -12.48 1.60
C ASN A 462 36.38 -12.33 3.12
N LEU A 463 36.04 -13.39 3.85
CA LEU A 463 36.07 -13.40 5.31
C LEU A 463 37.46 -13.00 5.84
N SER A 464 38.53 -13.42 5.13
CA SER A 464 39.92 -13.07 5.43
C SER A 464 40.20 -11.56 5.35
N ASP A 465 39.35 -10.78 4.68
CA ASP A 465 39.51 -9.32 4.56
C ASP A 465 39.04 -8.59 5.84
N PHE A 466 38.37 -9.28 6.76
CA PHE A 466 37.90 -8.73 8.05
C PHE A 466 38.87 -9.15 9.15
N GLN A 467 39.72 -8.22 9.60
CA GLN A 467 40.79 -8.49 10.57
C GLN A 467 40.31 -8.61 12.04
N ASN A 468 39.05 -8.23 12.36
CA ASN A 468 38.53 -8.19 13.73
C ASN A 468 37.09 -8.69 13.81
N TYR A 469 36.87 -10.00 13.82
CA TYR A 469 35.62 -10.60 14.27
C TYR A 469 35.91 -11.74 15.25
N LEU A 470 35.04 -11.97 16.23
CA LEU A 470 35.06 -13.22 16.99
C LEU A 470 34.60 -14.35 16.04
N PRO A 471 35.46 -15.32 15.68
CA PRO A 471 35.03 -16.45 14.88
C PRO A 471 34.04 -17.28 15.70
N ILE A 472 32.78 -17.32 15.24
CA ILE A 472 31.74 -18.21 15.80
C ILE A 472 31.78 -19.59 15.14
N SER A 473 32.95 -20.02 14.65
CA SER A 473 33.10 -21.36 14.09
C SER A 473 32.91 -22.39 15.20
N GLY A 474 31.78 -23.09 15.18
CA GLY A 474 31.46 -24.18 16.12
C GLY A 474 30.01 -24.27 16.59
N THR A 475 29.11 -23.37 16.20
CA THR A 475 27.72 -23.42 16.69
C THR A 475 26.80 -24.19 15.74
N GLU A 476 26.37 -25.38 16.16
CA GLU A 476 25.19 -26.05 15.58
C GLU A 476 23.90 -25.37 16.08
N ILE A 477 22.83 -25.41 15.26
CA ILE A 477 21.50 -24.93 15.62
C ILE A 477 21.03 -25.58 16.95
N ASN A 478 20.55 -24.75 17.88
CA ASN A 478 20.01 -25.14 19.20
C ASN A 478 21.00 -25.69 20.24
N LYS A 479 22.32 -25.49 20.07
CA LYS A 479 23.27 -25.63 21.17
C LYS A 479 23.74 -24.26 21.66
N PRO A 480 23.64 -23.95 22.96
CA PRO A 480 24.27 -22.76 23.50
C PRO A 480 25.78 -22.83 23.22
N VAL A 481 26.37 -21.68 22.87
CA VAL A 481 27.81 -21.52 22.73
C VAL A 481 28.46 -22.05 24.01
N SER A 482 29.06 -23.24 23.93
CA SER A 482 29.75 -23.89 25.04
C SER A 482 31.19 -24.09 24.61
N GLY A 483 32.01 -23.12 25.02
CA GLY A 483 33.42 -23.02 24.71
C GLY A 483 33.98 -21.79 25.42
N HIS A 484 35.24 -21.86 25.84
CA HIS A 484 35.92 -20.71 26.43
C HIS A 484 36.07 -19.62 25.38
N ILE A 485 35.74 -18.37 25.73
CA ILE A 485 36.11 -17.21 24.92
C ILE A 485 37.65 -17.13 24.99
N GLN A 486 38.32 -17.62 23.95
CA GLN A 486 39.76 -17.50 23.81
C GLN A 486 40.05 -16.28 22.94
N PHE A 487 40.58 -15.24 23.57
CA PHE A 487 41.08 -14.06 22.88
C PHE A 487 42.49 -14.40 22.36
N GLU A 488 42.66 -14.47 21.04
CA GLU A 488 43.99 -14.70 20.42
C GLU A 488 44.87 -13.45 20.61
N SER A 489 46.04 -13.66 21.21
CA SER A 489 47.15 -12.69 21.21
C SER A 489 47.81 -12.70 19.84
N GLY A 490 47.98 -11.52 19.22
CA GLY A 490 48.87 -11.36 18.08
C GLY A 490 50.31 -11.77 18.44
N ASP A 491 51.04 -12.27 17.45
CA ASP A 491 52.38 -12.86 17.58
C ASP A 491 53.36 -11.98 18.39
N GLY A 492 53.57 -12.35 19.65
CA GLY A 492 54.57 -11.78 20.55
C GLY A 492 54.53 -12.50 21.90
N PRO A 493 55.68 -12.88 22.49
CA PRO A 493 55.67 -13.48 23.82
C PRO A 493 55.36 -12.36 24.82
N GLU A 494 54.21 -12.49 25.49
CA GLU A 494 53.71 -11.60 26.56
C GLU A 494 53.12 -10.29 26.03
N TYR A 495 51.78 -10.17 25.92
CA TYR A 495 50.95 -9.03 26.39
C TYR A 495 49.44 -9.28 26.10
N GLU A 496 48.65 -9.59 27.13
CA GLU A 496 47.50 -8.83 27.71
C GLU A 496 46.21 -8.73 26.88
N THR A 497 45.25 -9.62 27.18
CA THR A 497 43.85 -9.45 26.77
C THR A 497 43.10 -8.61 27.80
N LEU A 498 43.18 -7.29 27.61
CA LEU A 498 42.48 -6.28 28.42
C LEU A 498 41.20 -5.82 27.72
N LEU A 499 40.06 -6.05 28.37
CA LEU A 499 38.81 -5.34 28.04
C LEU A 499 38.82 -4.01 28.78
N TYR A 500 38.84 -2.88 28.07
CA TYR A 500 38.80 -1.56 28.69
C TYR A 500 37.66 -0.69 28.17
N LYS A 501 37.17 0.19 29.05
CA LYS A 501 36.28 1.30 28.69
C LYS A 501 36.82 2.58 29.32
N THR A 502 37.08 3.56 28.47
CA THR A 502 37.45 4.90 28.90
C THR A 502 36.19 5.77 28.95
N ASN A 503 35.91 6.36 30.11
CA ASN A 503 34.86 7.36 30.25
C ASN A 503 35.45 8.73 29.91
N ALA A 504 35.07 9.28 28.75
CA ALA A 504 35.59 10.55 28.26
C ALA A 504 35.17 11.79 29.08
N ILE A 505 34.15 11.66 29.94
CA ILE A 505 33.65 12.78 30.77
C ILE A 505 34.48 12.93 32.05
N ASP A 506 34.91 11.81 32.63
CA ASP A 506 35.53 11.78 33.97
C ASP A 506 37.02 11.43 33.92
N GLU A 507 37.59 11.23 32.73
CA GLU A 507 38.99 10.79 32.50
C GLU A 507 39.38 9.49 33.25
N VAL A 508 38.39 8.65 33.57
CA VAL A 508 38.60 7.34 34.23
C VAL A 508 38.57 6.22 33.19
N GLN A 509 39.57 5.36 33.26
CA GLN A 509 39.65 4.11 32.51
C GLN A 509 39.40 2.92 33.44
N ASN A 510 38.42 2.10 33.10
CA ASN A 510 38.16 0.84 33.78
C ASN A 510 38.57 -0.32 32.87
N GLN A 511 39.34 -1.26 33.41
CA GLN A 511 39.86 -2.41 32.66
C GLN A 511 39.61 -3.72 33.41
N VAL A 512 39.41 -4.80 32.65
CA VAL A 512 39.40 -6.18 33.13
C VAL A 512 40.33 -6.99 32.24
N GLY A 513 41.40 -7.52 32.85
CA GLY A 513 42.38 -8.37 32.20
C GLY A 513 42.23 -9.82 32.64
N PHE A 514 42.19 -10.72 31.66
CA PHE A 514 42.30 -12.16 31.89
C PHE A 514 43.68 -12.61 31.45
N PHE A 515 44.45 -13.17 32.39
CA PHE A 515 45.82 -13.63 32.18
C PHE A 515 45.91 -15.13 32.46
N PRO A 516 46.87 -15.86 31.86
CA PRO A 516 47.04 -17.29 32.12
C PRO A 516 47.19 -17.66 33.61
N ASN A 517 47.68 -16.71 34.42
CA ASN A 517 47.96 -16.92 35.85
C ASN A 517 47.08 -16.08 36.78
N GLY A 518 46.04 -15.38 36.29
CA GLY A 518 45.18 -14.58 37.13
C GLY A 518 44.18 -13.67 36.39
N VAL A 519 43.37 -12.97 37.17
CA VAL A 519 42.40 -11.96 36.70
C VAL A 519 42.70 -10.65 37.41
N VAL A 520 42.80 -9.56 36.66
CA VAL A 520 43.01 -8.22 37.23
C VAL A 520 41.88 -7.29 36.79
N ILE A 521 41.31 -6.57 37.74
CA ILE A 521 40.36 -5.49 37.49
C ILE A 521 41.03 -4.20 37.92
N THR A 522 41.08 -3.20 37.05
CA THR A 522 41.69 -1.89 37.33
C THR A 522 40.70 -0.76 37.06
N SER A 523 40.80 0.29 37.87
CA SER A 523 40.17 1.58 37.65
C SER A 523 41.21 2.65 37.91
N SER A 524 41.53 3.44 36.90
CA SER A 524 42.56 4.47 37.00
C SER A 524 42.19 5.74 36.24
N ASP A 525 42.84 6.84 36.57
CA ASP A 525 42.94 7.98 35.66
C ASP A 525 43.77 7.64 34.42
N LEU A 526 43.67 8.44 33.36
CA LEU A 526 44.39 8.22 32.09
C LEU A 526 45.93 8.21 32.25
N ASN A 527 46.45 8.86 33.28
CA ASN A 527 47.88 8.93 33.56
C ASN A 527 48.36 7.89 34.59
N TYR A 528 47.46 7.03 35.07
CA TYR A 528 47.71 6.01 36.12
C TYR A 528 48.26 6.58 37.45
N ALA A 529 48.07 7.88 37.72
CA ALA A 529 48.51 8.51 38.96
C ALA A 529 47.65 8.09 40.16
N GLN A 530 46.38 7.74 39.93
CA GLN A 530 45.48 7.16 40.93
C GLN A 530 44.88 5.88 40.38
N THR A 531 45.35 4.74 40.88
CA THR A 531 44.86 3.42 40.45
C THR A 531 44.29 2.67 41.64
N SER A 532 43.10 2.11 41.44
CA SER A 532 42.58 1.03 42.28
C SER A 532 42.58 -0.27 41.48
N LYS A 533 43.01 -1.36 42.07
CA LYS A 533 43.01 -2.68 41.42
C LYS A 533 42.61 -3.81 42.36
N ILE A 534 42.06 -4.86 41.75
CA ILE A 534 41.87 -6.17 42.37
C ILE A 534 42.60 -7.17 41.48
N ASP A 535 43.63 -7.80 42.01
CA ASP A 535 44.42 -8.86 41.36
C ASP A 535 44.13 -10.18 42.08
N VAL A 536 43.63 -11.15 41.32
CA VAL A 536 43.46 -12.53 41.76
C VAL A 536 44.36 -13.41 40.91
N SER A 537 45.54 -13.75 41.42
CA SER A 537 46.55 -14.49 40.65
C SER A 537 47.30 -15.52 41.48
N LYS A 538 47.92 -16.50 40.81
CA LYS A 538 48.80 -17.47 41.46
C LYS A 538 50.00 -16.83 42.17
N LYS A 539 50.42 -15.63 41.74
CA LYS A 539 51.56 -14.93 42.29
C LYS A 539 51.19 -14.17 43.56
N ASP A 540 50.10 -13.41 43.51
CA ASP A 540 49.75 -12.44 44.55
C ASP A 540 48.56 -12.89 45.42
N GLY A 541 47.93 -14.02 45.11
CA GLY A 541 46.75 -14.54 45.80
C GLY A 541 45.53 -13.69 45.49
N VAL A 542 44.95 -13.05 46.52
CA VAL A 542 43.99 -11.95 46.38
C VAL A 542 44.65 -10.67 46.89
N LEU A 543 44.93 -9.74 45.98
CA LEU A 543 45.49 -8.43 46.28
C LEU A 543 44.50 -7.35 45.84
N ALA A 544 43.94 -6.61 46.79
CA ALA A 544 43.16 -5.42 46.51
C ALA A 544 43.95 -4.18 46.94
N GLU A 545 44.20 -3.28 46.00
CA GLU A 545 44.88 -2.01 46.25
C GLU A 545 43.94 -0.87 45.89
N ALA A 546 43.76 0.05 46.82
CA ALA A 546 43.17 1.36 46.57
C ALA A 546 44.23 2.43 46.91
N PHE A 547 43.99 3.68 46.54
CA PHE A 547 44.94 4.76 46.84
C PHE A 547 45.20 4.86 48.35
N GLY A 548 46.40 4.42 48.79
CA GLY A 548 46.82 4.40 50.19
C GLY A 548 46.31 3.23 51.04
N ALA A 549 45.60 2.25 50.48
CA ALA A 549 45.13 1.07 51.24
C ALA A 549 45.38 -0.22 50.48
N ARG A 550 45.80 -1.26 51.20
CA ARG A 550 46.08 -2.59 50.66
C ARG A 550 45.45 -3.67 51.51
N MET A 551 44.79 -4.61 50.86
CA MET A 551 44.39 -5.89 51.43
C MET A 551 45.09 -7.01 50.65
N THR A 552 45.71 -7.95 51.36
CA THR A 552 46.41 -9.08 50.75
C THR A 552 46.01 -10.37 51.45
N LEU A 553 45.71 -11.40 50.68
CA LEU A 553 45.48 -12.76 51.16
C LEU A 553 46.23 -13.72 50.22
N ASN A 554 47.34 -14.28 50.68
CA ASN A 554 48.18 -15.17 49.88
C ASN A 554 48.91 -16.18 50.77
N ASP A 555 49.81 -16.96 50.17
CA ASP A 555 50.55 -18.01 50.87
C ASP A 555 51.46 -17.47 51.98
N SER A 556 51.76 -16.16 52.02
CA SER A 556 52.50 -15.51 53.12
C SER A 556 51.62 -15.02 54.27
N GLY A 557 50.29 -15.17 54.13
CA GLY A 557 49.30 -14.82 55.16
C GLY A 557 48.27 -13.79 54.69
N ALA A 558 47.67 -13.09 55.65
CA ALA A 558 46.63 -12.10 55.41
C ALA A 558 47.03 -10.73 55.98
N SER A 559 46.78 -9.64 55.26
CA SER A 559 46.97 -8.31 55.83
C SER A 559 45.95 -7.29 55.35
N LEU A 560 45.65 -6.34 56.23
CA LEU A 560 44.90 -5.13 55.93
C LEU A 560 45.75 -3.94 56.39
N ARG A 561 46.24 -3.13 55.44
CA ARG A 561 47.17 -2.04 55.71
C ARG A 561 46.71 -0.75 55.05
N TYR A 562 47.01 0.36 55.70
CA TYR A 562 46.89 1.71 55.18
C TYR A 562 48.28 2.37 55.17
N TYR A 563 48.61 3.04 54.08
CA TYR A 563 49.87 3.74 53.84
C TYR A 563 49.62 5.23 53.73
N SER A 564 50.26 6.04 54.59
CA SER A 564 50.27 7.51 54.44
C SER A 564 51.48 8.00 53.64
N SER A 565 52.52 7.18 53.50
CA SER A 565 53.68 7.39 52.62
C SER A 565 54.37 6.04 52.35
N SER A 566 55.43 6.03 51.54
CA SER A 566 56.23 4.82 51.28
C SER A 566 56.90 4.24 52.54
N SER A 567 56.96 4.99 53.64
CA SER A 567 57.65 4.61 54.89
C SER A 567 56.75 4.64 56.13
N GLN A 568 55.45 4.90 55.98
CA GLN A 568 54.50 4.95 57.09
C GLN A 568 53.28 4.10 56.77
N ALA A 569 53.13 3.00 57.51
CA ALA A 569 52.03 2.06 57.38
C ALA A 569 51.36 1.79 58.73
N LYS A 570 50.06 1.54 58.70
CA LYS A 570 49.28 1.04 59.84
C LYS A 570 48.42 -0.11 59.38
N GLY A 571 48.33 -1.19 60.14
CA GLY A 571 47.55 -2.34 59.71
C GLY A 571 47.61 -3.53 60.63
N ILE A 572 46.89 -4.57 60.24
CA ILE A 572 46.92 -5.88 60.89
C ILE A 572 47.51 -6.86 59.89
N ILE A 573 48.45 -7.68 60.35
CA ILE A 573 49.18 -8.66 59.54
C ILE A 573 49.12 -9.98 60.29
N VAL A 574 48.62 -10.99 59.61
CA VAL A 574 48.57 -12.37 60.06
C VAL A 574 49.55 -13.13 59.18
N SER A 575 50.63 -13.64 59.78
CA SER A 575 51.58 -14.51 59.10
C SER A 575 50.94 -15.88 58.82
N ASN A 576 51.45 -16.59 57.81
CA ASN A 576 51.11 -18.00 57.58
C ASN A 576 51.90 -18.96 58.49
N LEU A 577 52.87 -18.47 59.25
CA LEU A 577 53.70 -19.25 60.16
C LEU A 577 53.04 -19.31 61.55
N ASP A 578 52.83 -20.53 62.08
CA ASP A 578 52.13 -20.76 63.35
C ASP A 578 52.86 -20.19 64.58
N ASP A 579 54.18 -19.95 64.47
CA ASP A 579 55.03 -19.39 65.52
C ASP A 579 55.12 -17.86 65.50
N GLU A 580 54.59 -17.22 64.46
CA GLU A 580 54.55 -15.76 64.33
C GLU A 580 53.23 -15.18 64.87
N PRO A 581 53.27 -14.14 65.72
CA PRO A 581 52.05 -13.54 66.26
C PRO A 581 51.30 -12.72 65.19
N VAL A 582 50.00 -12.51 65.42
CA VAL A 582 49.24 -11.48 64.67
C VAL A 582 49.83 -10.12 65.01
N LEU A 583 50.46 -9.48 64.02
CA LEU A 583 51.12 -8.20 64.17
C LEU A 583 50.13 -7.06 63.91
N VAL A 584 49.99 -6.16 64.88
CA VAL A 584 49.39 -4.84 64.68
C VAL A 584 50.52 -3.85 64.41
N GLU A 585 50.67 -3.45 63.15
CA GLU A 585 51.70 -2.53 62.70
C GLU A 585 51.19 -1.07 62.83
N HIS A 586 51.99 -0.19 63.41
CA HIS A 586 51.76 1.26 63.40
C HIS A 586 53.10 2.00 63.29
N GLN A 587 53.63 2.12 62.07
CA GLN A 587 54.87 2.83 61.79
C GLN A 587 54.63 4.34 61.73
N ALA A 588 54.74 5.02 62.87
CA ALA A 588 54.71 6.48 62.98
C ALA A 588 55.74 6.95 64.02
N ALA A 589 56.16 8.22 63.94
CA ALA A 589 57.15 8.79 64.87
C ALA A 589 56.68 8.78 66.35
N ASN A 590 55.36 8.83 66.59
CA ASN A 590 54.73 8.71 67.91
C ASN A 590 53.50 7.81 67.81
N PRO A 591 53.64 6.48 67.84
CA PRO A 591 52.50 5.57 67.72
C PRO A 591 51.63 5.65 68.99
N ARG A 592 50.33 5.90 68.81
CA ARG A 592 49.35 5.73 69.90
C ARG A 592 48.94 4.26 69.94
N GLY A 593 48.80 3.69 71.13
CA GLY A 593 48.39 2.29 71.30
C GLY A 593 46.99 1.99 70.76
N LEU A 594 46.61 0.71 70.76
CA LEU A 594 45.27 0.25 70.41
C LEU A 594 44.23 0.93 71.32
N SER A 595 43.27 1.65 70.73
CA SER A 595 42.14 2.25 71.44
C SER A 595 40.85 1.56 71.00
N SER A 596 40.09 1.02 71.96
CA SER A 596 38.76 0.43 71.73
C SER A 596 37.68 1.29 72.38
N ASN A 597 36.50 1.38 71.77
CA ASN A 597 35.30 1.97 72.38
C ASN A 597 34.60 1.00 73.37
N THR A 598 35.08 -0.24 73.48
CA THR A 598 34.53 -1.30 74.34
C THR A 598 35.57 -1.74 75.36
N TYR A 599 35.20 -1.74 76.65
CA TYR A 599 36.05 -2.18 77.75
C TYR A 599 36.11 -3.72 77.81
N PHE A 600 37.31 -4.29 77.62
CA PHE A 600 37.53 -5.75 77.57
C PHE A 600 37.95 -6.36 78.91
N GLY A 601 38.08 -5.56 79.98
CA GLY A 601 38.72 -5.98 81.23
C GLY A 601 38.05 -7.16 81.97
N ASN A 602 36.76 -7.40 81.74
CA ASN A 602 36.04 -8.49 82.42
C ASN A 602 36.30 -9.88 81.84
N ASN A 603 36.87 -9.99 80.63
CA ASN A 603 37.11 -11.26 79.94
C ASN A 603 38.60 -11.55 79.72
N ALA A 604 39.50 -10.75 80.30
CA ALA A 604 40.93 -10.90 80.13
C ALA A 604 41.44 -12.19 80.80
N GLN A 605 42.13 -13.03 80.04
CA GLN A 605 42.81 -14.23 80.52
C GLN A 605 44.29 -13.96 80.82
N LYS A 606 44.94 -14.93 81.47
CA LYS A 606 46.31 -14.85 82.00
C LYS A 606 47.39 -14.38 80.99
N ASN A 607 47.13 -14.54 79.69
CA ASN A 607 48.09 -14.19 78.64
C ASN A 607 47.67 -12.97 77.79
N ASP A 608 46.59 -12.27 78.15
CA ASP A 608 46.11 -11.13 77.37
C ASP A 608 46.93 -9.86 77.65
N TYR A 609 47.43 -9.25 76.58
CA TYR A 609 48.39 -8.13 76.62
C TYR A 609 47.68 -6.77 76.80
N ILE A 610 46.85 -6.61 77.83
CA ILE A 610 46.23 -5.31 78.17
C ILE A 610 46.87 -4.72 79.44
N GLN A 611 47.70 -3.69 79.21
CA GLN A 611 48.10 -2.61 80.11
C GLN A 611 48.52 -2.99 81.54
N LYS A 612 49.79 -3.42 81.64
CA LYS A 612 50.62 -3.49 82.86
C LYS A 612 51.00 -2.09 83.39
N GLN A 613 50.08 -1.11 83.39
CA GLN A 613 50.39 0.28 83.75
C GLN A 613 50.17 0.63 85.24
N TYR A 614 49.88 -0.37 86.08
CA TYR A 614 49.76 -0.22 87.53
C TYR A 614 50.89 -0.86 88.34
N ALA A 615 51.85 -1.54 87.69
CA ALA A 615 52.91 -2.30 88.38
C ALA A 615 54.18 -1.49 88.69
N ASP A 616 54.37 -0.29 88.13
CA ASP A 616 55.63 0.47 88.24
C ASP A 616 55.55 1.68 89.19
N LYS A 617 54.99 1.50 90.41
CA LYS A 617 55.11 2.48 91.51
C LYS A 617 56.06 2.00 92.64
N GLN A 618 57.13 1.29 92.29
CA GLN A 618 58.08 0.71 93.24
C GLN A 618 59.18 1.66 93.80
N HIS A 619 59.08 3.00 93.69
CA HIS A 619 60.22 3.87 94.05
C HIS A 619 59.87 5.18 94.79
N SER A 620 59.29 5.12 95.99
CA SER A 620 59.34 6.25 96.95
C SER A 620 59.17 5.80 98.42
N TYR A 621 59.95 4.83 98.86
CA TYR A 621 59.98 4.42 100.28
C TYR A 621 61.12 5.14 101.01
N THR A 622 60.78 6.07 101.91
CA THR A 622 61.73 6.69 102.85
C THR A 622 61.57 6.00 104.21
N ARG A 623 62.67 5.47 104.76
CA ARG A 623 62.68 4.92 106.13
C ARG A 623 62.81 6.01 107.18
N ASP A 624 63.32 7.16 106.77
CA ASP A 624 63.41 8.35 107.60
C ASP A 624 62.05 9.06 107.63
N GLU A 625 61.75 9.65 108.79
CA GLU A 625 60.56 10.46 108.93
C GLU A 625 60.76 11.81 108.26
N GLU A 626 59.89 12.12 107.31
CA GLU A 626 59.95 13.35 106.52
C GLU A 626 58.71 14.21 106.73
N LEU A 627 58.91 15.53 106.79
CA LEU A 627 57.81 16.48 106.80
C LEU A 627 57.27 16.62 105.37
N THR A 628 55.99 16.33 105.15
CA THR A 628 55.41 16.34 103.78
C THR A 628 55.12 17.75 103.24
N GLY A 629 55.30 18.78 104.08
CA GLY A 629 54.91 20.16 103.78
C GLY A 629 53.40 20.44 103.91
N GLY A 630 52.59 19.41 104.12
CA GLY A 630 51.14 19.52 104.36
C GLY A 630 50.80 19.75 105.83
N THR A 631 49.65 20.39 106.07
CA THR A 631 49.02 20.46 107.40
C THR A 631 47.68 19.73 107.41
N TRP A 632 47.35 19.10 108.53
CA TRP A 632 46.04 18.49 108.77
C TRP A 632 45.14 19.42 109.58
N ILE A 633 43.96 18.94 109.96
CA ILE A 633 42.97 19.69 110.76
C ILE A 633 43.66 20.37 111.97
N ASN A 634 43.39 21.66 112.16
CA ASN A 634 44.01 22.56 113.15
C ASN A 634 45.48 22.96 112.91
N GLY A 635 45.99 22.82 111.67
CA GLY A 635 47.32 23.31 111.30
C GLY A 635 48.48 22.41 111.75
N LYS A 636 48.19 21.18 112.18
CA LYS A 636 49.23 20.22 112.59
C LYS A 636 50.05 19.74 111.39
N PRO A 637 51.39 19.74 111.45
CA PRO A 637 52.21 19.24 110.35
C PRO A 637 52.00 17.74 110.12
N VAL A 638 52.05 17.33 108.85
CA VAL A 638 51.96 15.94 108.42
C VAL A 638 53.35 15.37 108.19
N TYR A 639 53.59 14.21 108.77
CA TYR A 639 54.83 13.44 108.63
C TYR A 639 54.56 12.19 107.81
N LYS A 640 55.52 11.79 106.97
CA LYS A 640 55.50 10.54 106.21
C LYS A 640 56.69 9.67 106.62
N LYS A 641 56.43 8.39 106.87
CA LYS A 641 57.46 7.39 107.14
C LYS A 641 57.01 6.02 106.67
N THR A 642 57.94 5.20 106.20
CA THR A 642 57.69 3.81 105.81
C THR A 642 58.30 2.83 106.81
N LEU A 643 57.47 1.95 107.34
CA LEU A 643 57.87 0.74 108.04
C LEU A 643 58.07 -0.38 107.01
N TYR A 644 59.21 -1.05 107.06
CA TYR A 644 59.49 -2.26 106.29
C TYR A 644 59.91 -3.36 107.22
N LEU A 645 59.24 -4.51 107.12
CA LEU A 645 59.55 -5.73 107.85
C LEU A 645 59.74 -6.86 106.82
N ASP A 646 60.88 -7.53 106.90
CA ASP A 646 61.17 -8.78 106.18
C ASP A 646 60.53 -10.01 106.86
N GLN A 647 60.10 -9.85 108.11
CA GLN A 647 59.33 -10.83 108.86
C GLN A 647 58.44 -10.11 109.89
N ILE A 648 57.20 -10.55 110.04
CA ILE A 648 56.29 -10.01 111.07
C ILE A 648 56.09 -11.00 112.24
N PRO A 649 55.64 -10.55 113.42
CA PRO A 649 55.42 -11.44 114.55
C PRO A 649 54.42 -12.55 114.22
N ARG A 650 54.64 -13.75 114.77
CA ARG A 650 53.75 -14.92 114.59
C ARG A 650 52.27 -14.60 114.90
N THR A 651 52.02 -13.67 115.82
CA THR A 651 50.67 -13.25 116.22
C THR A 651 49.94 -12.41 115.17
N GLY A 652 50.63 -11.91 114.13
CA GLY A 652 50.06 -11.00 113.14
C GLY A 652 49.88 -9.56 113.64
N GLU A 653 50.23 -9.27 114.90
CA GLU A 653 50.19 -7.93 115.49
C GLU A 653 51.57 -7.26 115.42
N ILE A 654 51.63 -6.10 114.76
CA ILE A 654 52.83 -5.28 114.59
C ILE A 654 52.69 -4.04 115.48
N ASP A 655 53.60 -3.83 116.43
CA ASP A 655 53.58 -2.64 117.30
C ASP A 655 54.09 -1.42 116.52
N LEU A 656 53.25 -0.39 116.42
CA LEU A 656 53.56 0.85 115.71
C LEU A 656 54.16 1.93 116.63
N ARG A 657 54.11 1.77 117.96
CA ARG A 657 54.55 2.81 118.92
C ARG A 657 56.05 3.05 118.90
N SER A 658 56.84 2.00 118.66
CA SER A 658 58.30 2.11 118.51
C SER A 658 58.69 2.73 117.17
N GLU A 659 57.93 2.41 116.12
CA GLU A 659 58.26 2.80 114.74
C GLU A 659 57.77 4.20 114.38
N PHE A 660 56.67 4.66 114.98
CA PHE A 660 56.06 5.97 114.74
C PHE A 660 55.92 6.77 116.06
N PRO A 661 57.03 7.32 116.60
CA PRO A 661 57.03 7.96 117.91
C PRO A 661 56.18 9.23 117.93
N GLY A 662 55.23 9.29 118.86
CA GLY A 662 54.34 10.44 119.05
C GLY A 662 53.16 10.51 118.09
N LEU A 663 52.87 9.43 117.33
CA LEU A 663 51.71 9.33 116.45
C LEU A 663 50.40 9.66 117.18
N GLU A 664 49.66 10.63 116.65
CA GLU A 664 48.38 11.08 117.18
C GLU A 664 47.22 10.66 116.29
N THR A 665 47.29 10.96 114.99
CA THR A 665 46.24 10.65 114.00
C THR A 665 46.87 10.16 112.71
N ILE A 666 46.39 9.02 112.21
CA ILE A 666 46.72 8.49 110.88
C ILE A 666 45.82 9.21 109.86
N ILE A 667 46.44 9.80 108.85
CA ILE A 667 45.78 10.54 107.77
C ILE A 667 45.53 9.63 106.59
N SER A 668 46.56 8.88 106.20
CA SER A 668 46.51 7.92 105.11
C SER A 668 47.46 6.76 105.39
N ASN A 669 47.16 5.60 104.83
CA ASN A 669 48.01 4.44 104.88
C ASN A 669 48.14 3.82 103.48
N GLU A 670 49.37 3.48 103.11
CA GLU A 670 49.68 2.68 101.92
C GLU A 670 50.39 1.41 102.38
N MET A 671 49.88 0.25 101.97
CA MET A 671 50.45 -1.04 102.34
C MET A 671 50.78 -1.87 101.13
N PHE A 672 51.88 -2.61 101.23
CA PHE A 672 52.26 -3.64 100.28
C PHE A 672 52.74 -4.88 101.05
N THR A 673 52.20 -6.04 100.72
CA THR A 673 52.56 -7.31 101.35
C THR A 673 52.87 -8.34 100.28
N GLU A 674 54.01 -9.03 100.42
CA GLU A 674 54.32 -10.24 99.66
C GLU A 674 54.30 -11.46 100.58
N TRP A 675 53.56 -12.47 100.17
CA TRP A 675 53.31 -13.67 100.96
C TRP A 675 53.42 -14.90 100.04
N TYR A 676 54.63 -15.41 99.91
CA TYR A 676 54.95 -16.57 99.06
C TYR A 676 54.23 -17.84 99.50
N ALA A 677 54.00 -18.04 100.80
CA ALA A 677 53.25 -19.20 101.27
C ALA A 677 51.79 -19.24 100.75
N LEU A 678 51.26 -18.10 100.30
CA LEU A 678 49.95 -17.99 99.63
C LEU A 678 50.07 -17.64 98.14
N ASP A 679 51.28 -17.60 97.59
CA ASP A 679 51.59 -17.16 96.21
C ASP A 679 50.86 -15.85 95.84
N THR A 680 50.88 -14.89 96.77
CA THR A 680 50.14 -13.63 96.65
C THR A 680 51.00 -12.43 97.02
N ALA A 681 50.87 -11.38 96.22
CA ALA A 681 51.35 -10.04 96.53
C ALA A 681 50.19 -9.07 96.33
N PHE A 682 49.95 -8.19 97.30
CA PHE A 682 48.83 -7.25 97.22
C PHE A 682 49.14 -5.92 97.90
N ALA A 683 48.45 -4.89 97.44
CA ALA A 683 48.47 -3.56 98.03
C ALA A 683 47.10 -3.23 98.63
N GLY A 684 47.08 -2.70 99.85
CA GLY A 684 45.87 -2.27 100.57
C GLY A 684 45.49 -3.14 101.76
N ASN A 685 44.38 -2.78 102.42
CA ASN A 685 43.97 -3.30 103.73
C ASN A 685 43.19 -4.63 103.66
N GLN A 686 42.91 -5.14 102.46
CA GLN A 686 42.12 -6.36 102.29
C GLN A 686 42.56 -7.11 101.04
N TRP A 687 42.63 -8.44 101.14
CA TRP A 687 42.81 -9.31 99.99
C TRP A 687 41.67 -10.34 99.90
N ARG A 688 40.92 -10.27 98.80
CA ARG A 688 39.85 -11.23 98.42
C ARG A 688 38.85 -11.59 99.53
N SER A 689 38.60 -10.64 100.45
CA SER A 689 37.72 -10.85 101.63
C SER A 689 38.14 -11.99 102.56
N LYS A 690 39.41 -12.40 102.49
CA LYS A 690 39.99 -13.48 103.30
C LYS A 690 41.01 -12.96 104.29
N ILE A 691 41.80 -11.97 103.87
CA ILE A 691 42.82 -11.33 104.70
C ILE A 691 42.42 -9.88 104.91
N TYR A 692 42.45 -9.43 106.15
CA TYR A 692 42.22 -8.05 106.55
C TYR A 692 43.43 -7.54 107.31
N ILE A 693 43.85 -6.32 107.01
CA ILE A 693 44.89 -5.61 107.74
C ILE A 693 44.25 -4.37 108.34
N THR A 694 44.08 -4.40 109.65
CA THR A 694 43.51 -3.30 110.42
C THR A 694 44.66 -2.48 110.99
N VAL A 695 44.68 -1.19 110.66
CA VAL A 695 45.70 -0.26 111.17
C VAL A 695 45.07 0.64 112.23
N GLU A 696 45.56 0.52 113.45
CA GLU A 696 45.20 1.35 114.60
C GLU A 696 46.38 2.27 114.96
N ARG A 697 46.19 3.14 115.96
CA ARG A 697 47.22 4.14 116.32
C ARG A 697 48.48 3.50 116.92
N ASP A 698 48.34 2.38 117.59
CA ASP A 698 49.39 1.71 118.34
C ASP A 698 49.80 0.37 117.73
N LYS A 699 48.99 -0.21 116.83
CA LYS A 699 49.31 -1.48 116.18
C LYS A 699 48.72 -1.61 114.78
N ALA A 700 49.30 -2.49 113.97
CA ALA A 700 48.67 -3.04 112.78
C ALA A 700 48.45 -4.54 112.98
N THR A 701 47.22 -5.01 112.76
CA THR A 701 46.84 -6.41 112.95
C THR A 701 46.48 -7.03 111.60
N ILE A 702 47.10 -8.15 111.27
CA ILE A 702 46.78 -8.97 110.09
C ILE A 702 45.93 -10.16 110.53
N GLU A 703 44.75 -10.30 109.93
CA GLU A 703 43.80 -11.36 110.22
C GLU A 703 43.50 -12.15 108.95
N PHE A 704 43.76 -13.45 108.98
CA PHE A 704 43.33 -14.40 107.98
C PHE A 704 42.05 -15.09 108.47
N LEU A 705 40.89 -14.63 108.00
CA LEU A 705 39.57 -15.05 108.50
C LEU A 705 39.33 -16.57 108.42
N ASP A 706 39.92 -17.25 107.45
CA ASP A 706 39.77 -18.69 107.25
C ASP A 706 40.71 -19.52 108.16
N GLN A 707 41.70 -18.91 108.83
CA GLN A 707 42.74 -19.57 109.63
C GLN A 707 43.12 -18.72 110.86
N PRO A 708 42.35 -18.78 111.97
CA PRO A 708 42.53 -17.88 113.12
C PRO A 708 43.87 -18.06 113.86
N ASP A 709 44.50 -19.24 113.83
CA ASP A 709 45.80 -19.52 114.48
C ASP A 709 46.98 -19.54 113.48
N TYR A 710 46.88 -18.82 112.36
CA TYR A 710 47.90 -18.80 111.32
C TYR A 710 49.25 -18.25 111.82
N ASP A 711 50.36 -18.85 111.41
CA ASP A 711 51.70 -18.33 111.69
C ASP A 711 52.09 -17.26 110.69
N TYR A 712 51.84 -15.99 111.04
CA TYR A 712 52.12 -14.86 110.15
C TYR A 712 53.61 -14.57 109.94
N SER A 713 54.51 -15.25 110.66
CA SER A 713 55.95 -15.09 110.49
C SER A 713 56.48 -15.61 109.15
N VAL A 714 55.63 -16.25 108.33
CA VAL A 714 55.95 -16.69 106.96
C VAL A 714 55.68 -15.64 105.88
N ILE A 715 55.14 -14.46 106.25
CA ILE A 715 55.01 -13.33 105.33
C ILE A 715 56.41 -12.80 104.99
N ASN A 716 56.71 -12.70 103.70
CA ASN A 716 58.06 -12.50 103.18
C ASN A 716 58.46 -11.03 103.11
N SER A 717 57.48 -10.14 102.93
CA SER A 717 57.69 -8.72 103.16
C SER A 717 56.38 -8.04 103.52
N PHE A 718 56.47 -7.11 104.47
CA PHE A 718 55.39 -6.21 104.83
C PHE A 718 55.91 -4.79 104.84
N THR A 719 55.29 -3.95 104.01
CA THR A 719 55.59 -2.52 103.93
C THR A 719 54.35 -1.72 104.28
N LEU A 720 54.47 -0.81 105.25
CA LEU A 720 53.43 0.11 105.66
C LEU A 720 53.98 1.54 105.65
N THR A 721 53.50 2.36 104.73
CA THR A 721 53.76 3.79 104.70
C THR A 721 52.58 4.52 105.34
N LEU A 722 52.86 5.34 106.35
CA LEU A 722 51.87 6.18 107.02
C LEU A 722 52.15 7.65 106.76
N GLU A 723 51.09 8.40 106.48
CA GLU A 723 51.06 9.85 106.70
C GLU A 723 50.29 10.13 107.99
N TYR A 724 50.88 10.86 108.92
CA TYR A 724 50.33 11.02 110.27
C TYR A 724 50.69 12.36 110.93
N THR A 725 49.88 12.78 111.91
CA THR A 725 50.19 13.92 112.79
C THR A 725 50.80 13.44 114.10
N LYS A 726 51.57 14.32 114.76
CA LYS A 726 52.11 14.09 116.10
C LYS A 726 51.36 14.90 117.16
N LYS A 727 51.39 14.40 118.41
CA LYS A 727 50.78 15.07 119.57
C LYS A 727 51.35 16.46 119.79
#